data_AF-A0A2I0QU24-F1
#
_entry.id   AF-A0A2I0QU24-F1
#
_cell.length_a   1.000
_cell.length_b   1.000
_cell.length_c   1.000
_cell.angle_alpha   90.00
_cell.angle_beta   90.00
_cell.angle_gamma   90.00
#
_symmetry.space_group_name_H-M   'P 1'
#
loop_
_entity.id
_entity.type
_entity.pdbx_description
1 polymer ?
#
loop_
_entity_poly.entity_id
_entity_poly.type
_entity_poly.pdbx_seq_one_letter_code
_entity_poly.pdbx_strand_id
1 'polypeptide(L)'
;MHPDHKYTELMNLYVSHLKGEKENVEKNLIAYTPNVNNDSIYMIATWLWVYQKHDVDSISNVKGVDTGLLIDYLVNQWSRPHSNIWENSKGDIYLSNISMVYAALQSTKNTQGQSYLQKTITELRDYVFDHLLSGGTVLAGANTREVSADELLAVVPYGLFSPEDLVMVEAVEKMVDQLDSPGGLYPTAEADANSASATAMLALYYLEKSDKERSLYYANIARIQMESDELAKVLMELFDFYELANREKDYIFHDPLGNENVYISQLTERNPHYPTLDESLNLRCQVESDEEIKNVQLFISSESRKWEKQEDMKRVEEENIHYYETTIDPLPDHGKYQYYYSAELVNGKEVVSEKFLVTTRLNQHSRSFKLLKQSEEEVMIGFGQNRNLNGLSFSFRGEGLDFNIVRNVELEEIPHQGSVELSSGNYKLMIDIESPSINLYKNEERIIATHPSSPALEWKLNVNDEIEELTFNWHSPETEKFYGFGERFNAIEQRGNVIDCYVYNQYRDQGTRTYIPIPFYMTNNQYGCFIDTNLYTSFDLASKENDRCSVTIEQAPEVSETNIHFYFGEMKKQIASYVQDTGEPTMVPAWALGPWMSSNNWDRQSIVTNEVELTNEYDIPATVIVLEQWSDEATYYMFNDAEYDLKHPSEAHQYEEMHFPEWGRWPDPKGMVEYLHENKLKLLLWQIPIQKYLNKQYHPLNAQDEAFMIENDFLVKNEDGTPYRIPENWFTKSFLMDFSNEEASEWWFKKRQYLIDIGVDGFKTDGGEFVFGKGLKFSNGQTGKEMRNLYPNDYIEAYYDFAQQNNGITFSRAGYIGAQNFPAHWAGDERSTFDAFKRSLIAGINAGFAGITFWGWDLAGFNGEIPSAELFMRSSSMAAFCPIMQYHAESKAEFSQDRTPWNIAKRTGQEQVIDVYRYFANLRMNLLPYIYQEAEKSSFTGIPMMRSLLIEYPEDKNVEGLYDEYLFGDSLLIAPVIEEGAVSRKVYLPEGTWFDFWTGEKFLGPITIEAEAGVDQIPVYVRSNQAMLLNVDKSEKLGSSVGNDITTYEQPLCKIYYEKAFRQKVSDHLGNQLELSVEETEEDIIIQAQHSIEHLKFEVIGTNKNVQIKNTR
;
A
#
# COMPACT_ATOMS: atom_id res chain seq x y z
N MET A 1 -31.27 29.12 8.25
CA MET A 1 -30.83 28.95 9.66
C MET A 1 -29.65 29.88 9.90
N HIS A 2 -29.54 30.53 11.06
CA HIS A 2 -28.41 31.41 11.37
C HIS A 2 -27.53 30.77 12.47
N PRO A 3 -26.20 30.88 12.37
CA PRO A 3 -25.29 30.39 13.40
C PRO A 3 -25.31 31.29 14.64
N ASP A 4 -25.05 30.70 15.81
CA ASP A 4 -24.99 31.43 17.09
C ASP A 4 -23.91 32.53 17.07
N HIS A 5 -24.34 33.78 17.32
CA HIS A 5 -23.46 34.95 17.31
C HIS A 5 -22.26 34.83 18.27
N LYS A 6 -22.47 34.26 19.45
CA LYS A 6 -21.41 34.11 20.46
C LYS A 6 -20.39 33.06 20.05
N TYR A 7 -20.81 32.00 19.37
CA TYR A 7 -19.89 31.02 18.78
C TYR A 7 -19.01 31.68 17.70
N THR A 8 -19.60 32.53 16.85
CA THR A 8 -18.85 33.32 15.86
C THR A 8 -17.78 34.20 16.50
N GLU A 9 -18.09 34.88 17.62
CA GLU A 9 -17.11 35.69 18.35
C GLU A 9 -15.93 34.85 18.88
N LEU A 10 -16.19 33.63 19.38
CA LEU A 10 -15.15 32.71 19.83
C LEU A 10 -14.27 32.19 18.69
N MET A 11 -14.86 31.89 17.54
CA MET A 11 -14.10 31.50 16.35
C MET A 11 -13.25 32.65 15.83
N ASN A 12 -13.74 33.89 15.87
CA ASN A 12 -12.96 35.07 15.53
C ASN A 12 -11.78 35.25 16.49
N LEU A 13 -12.01 34.95 17.77
CA LEU A 13 -10.96 34.96 18.79
C LEU A 13 -9.87 33.92 18.51
N TYR A 14 -10.24 32.73 18.02
CA TYR A 14 -9.30 31.73 17.56
C TYR A 14 -8.45 32.23 16.38
N VAL A 15 -9.07 32.88 15.39
CA VAL A 15 -8.35 33.52 14.28
C VAL A 15 -7.40 34.62 14.78
N SER A 16 -7.83 35.48 15.70
CA SER A 16 -6.97 36.48 16.37
C SER A 16 -5.79 35.83 17.10
N HIS A 17 -6.00 34.68 17.74
CA HIS A 17 -4.92 33.92 18.37
C HIS A 17 -3.89 33.43 17.35
N LEU A 18 -4.34 32.86 16.24
CA LEU A 18 -3.49 32.42 15.14
C LEU A 18 -2.69 33.59 14.53
N LYS A 19 -3.31 34.77 14.40
CA LYS A 19 -2.66 36.01 13.95
C LYS A 19 -1.69 36.63 14.97
N GLY A 20 -1.55 36.04 16.16
CA GLY A 20 -0.63 36.51 17.20
C GLY A 20 -1.12 37.72 18.00
N GLU A 21 -2.43 38.04 17.96
CA GLU A 21 -3.03 39.19 18.65
C GLU A 21 -3.22 38.95 20.15
N LYS A 22 -2.14 38.61 20.87
CA LYS A 22 -2.22 38.04 22.23
C LYS A 22 -3.03 38.87 23.23
N GLU A 23 -2.79 40.18 23.32
CA GLU A 23 -3.51 41.07 24.25
C GLU A 23 -5.01 41.17 23.95
N ASN A 24 -5.38 41.14 22.66
CA ASN A 24 -6.77 41.15 22.23
C ASN A 24 -7.46 39.84 22.63
N VAL A 25 -6.75 38.72 22.43
CA VAL A 25 -7.26 37.39 22.80
C VAL A 25 -7.50 37.29 24.30
N GLU A 26 -6.49 37.63 25.10
CA GLU A 26 -6.57 37.62 26.56
C GLU A 26 -7.73 38.47 27.09
N LYS A 27 -7.84 39.71 26.61
CA LYS A 27 -8.90 40.64 27.03
C LYS A 27 -10.29 40.07 26.74
N ASN A 28 -10.51 39.49 25.57
CA ASN A 28 -11.82 38.97 25.17
C ASN A 28 -12.13 37.62 25.84
N LEU A 29 -11.14 36.75 26.06
CA LEU A 29 -11.31 35.54 26.88
C LEU A 29 -11.81 35.89 28.29
N ILE A 30 -11.24 36.94 28.91
CA ILE A 30 -11.68 37.44 30.22
C ILE A 30 -13.09 38.02 30.15
N ALA A 31 -13.34 38.91 29.19
CA ALA A 31 -14.64 39.57 29.03
C ALA A 31 -15.77 38.57 28.79
N TYR A 32 -15.45 37.46 28.13
CA TYR A 32 -16.37 36.41 27.75
C TYR A 32 -16.09 35.10 28.52
N THR A 33 -16.02 35.16 29.85
CA THR A 33 -15.94 33.94 30.66
C THR A 33 -17.30 33.20 30.65
N PRO A 34 -17.38 31.95 30.16
CA PRO A 34 -18.64 31.23 30.06
C PRO A 34 -19.30 30.95 31.41
N ASN A 35 -20.63 30.91 31.43
CA ASN A 35 -21.43 30.50 32.57
C ASN A 35 -22.17 29.19 32.26
N VAL A 36 -21.80 28.13 32.96
CA VAL A 36 -22.36 26.77 32.83
C VAL A 36 -23.89 26.67 32.95
N ASN A 37 -24.57 27.67 33.51
CA ASN A 37 -26.03 27.68 33.63
C ASN A 37 -26.75 28.36 32.46
N ASN A 38 -26.04 29.20 31.69
CA ASN A 38 -26.64 30.09 30.69
C ASN A 38 -26.08 29.90 29.28
N ASP A 39 -24.85 29.40 29.17
CA ASP A 39 -24.15 29.22 27.90
C ASP A 39 -24.24 27.76 27.45
N SER A 40 -24.33 27.55 26.14
CA SER A 40 -24.40 26.23 25.53
C SER A 40 -23.09 25.46 25.70
N ILE A 41 -23.17 24.13 25.61
CA ILE A 41 -21.99 23.27 25.77
C ILE A 41 -20.92 23.54 24.69
N TYR A 42 -21.33 23.82 23.44
CA TYR A 42 -20.40 24.13 22.36
C TYR A 42 -19.63 25.42 22.63
N MET A 43 -20.28 26.46 23.18
CA MET A 43 -19.58 27.70 23.52
C MET A 43 -18.57 27.52 24.66
N ILE A 44 -18.94 26.75 25.69
CA ILE A 44 -18.04 26.44 26.81
C ILE A 44 -16.83 25.64 26.30
N ALA A 45 -17.07 24.65 25.45
CA ALA A 45 -16.04 23.82 24.85
C ALA A 45 -15.10 24.64 23.95
N THR A 46 -15.64 25.43 23.01
CA THR A 46 -14.83 26.28 22.13
C THR A 46 -14.04 27.32 22.92
N TRP A 47 -14.64 27.98 23.92
CA TRP A 47 -13.91 28.93 24.77
C TRP A 47 -12.73 28.24 25.49
N LEU A 48 -12.96 27.07 26.09
CA LEU A 48 -11.91 26.33 26.80
C LEU A 48 -10.82 25.89 25.82
N TRP A 49 -11.18 25.40 24.64
CA TRP A 49 -10.24 25.02 23.60
C TRP A 49 -9.34 26.19 23.15
N VAL A 50 -9.92 27.37 22.87
CA VAL A 50 -9.14 28.58 22.55
C VAL A 50 -8.27 29.02 23.73
N TYR A 51 -8.80 28.96 24.95
CA TYR A 51 -8.06 29.27 26.17
C TYR A 51 -6.80 28.39 26.32
N GLN A 52 -6.91 27.07 26.10
CA GLN A 52 -5.75 26.17 26.20
C GLN A 52 -4.72 26.42 25.09
N LYS A 53 -5.15 26.78 23.88
CA LYS A 53 -4.23 27.08 22.76
C LYS A 53 -3.46 28.39 22.94
N HIS A 54 -3.98 29.34 23.72
CA HIS A 54 -3.41 30.68 23.83
C HIS A 54 -2.04 30.76 24.54
N ASP A 55 -1.67 29.75 25.35
CA ASP A 55 -0.40 29.56 26.11
C ASP A 55 -0.55 29.68 27.64
N VAL A 56 -0.35 28.56 28.36
CA VAL A 56 -0.55 28.40 29.81
C VAL A 56 0.52 29.14 30.65
N ASP A 57 1.73 29.33 30.12
CA ASP A 57 2.83 29.98 30.87
C ASP A 57 2.66 31.51 30.98
N SER A 58 2.00 32.13 30.01
CA SER A 58 1.64 33.57 30.07
C SER A 58 0.36 33.83 30.88
N ILE A 59 -0.52 32.82 30.99
CA ILE A 59 -1.90 32.94 31.50
C ILE A 59 -2.06 32.51 32.97
N SER A 60 -0.99 32.03 33.63
CA SER A 60 -0.96 31.91 35.11
C SER A 60 -1.30 33.22 35.85
N ASN A 61 -1.48 34.34 35.12
CA ASN A 61 -1.94 35.64 35.60
C ASN A 61 -3.29 36.16 35.07
N VAL A 62 -4.11 35.39 34.35
CA VAL A 62 -5.53 35.76 34.14
C VAL A 62 -6.28 35.57 35.46
N LYS A 63 -6.15 36.56 36.35
CA LYS A 63 -6.75 36.56 37.69
C LYS A 63 -8.27 36.44 37.60
N GLY A 64 -8.82 35.25 37.90
CA GLY A 64 -10.22 35.08 38.30
C GLY A 64 -11.09 34.14 37.49
N VAL A 65 -10.58 33.40 36.51
CA VAL A 65 -11.35 32.38 35.78
C VAL A 65 -11.11 31.00 36.37
N ASP A 66 -12.16 30.34 36.86
CA ASP A 66 -12.12 28.97 37.35
C ASP A 66 -12.43 28.00 36.20
N THR A 67 -11.39 27.54 35.51
CA THR A 67 -11.53 26.55 34.43
C THR A 67 -11.94 25.18 34.95
N GLY A 68 -11.74 24.88 36.24
CA GLY A 68 -12.14 23.61 36.85
C GLY A 68 -13.65 23.37 36.74
N LEU A 69 -14.45 24.39 37.05
CA LEU A 69 -15.91 24.32 36.89
C LEU A 69 -16.36 24.06 35.44
N LEU A 70 -15.64 24.62 34.45
CA LEU A 70 -15.94 24.43 33.04
C LEU A 70 -15.59 23.01 32.60
N ILE A 71 -14.40 22.53 32.98
CA ILE A 71 -13.93 21.16 32.71
C ILE A 71 -14.89 20.14 33.32
N ASP A 72 -15.24 20.30 34.61
CA ASP A 72 -16.20 19.44 35.30
C ASP A 72 -17.57 19.45 34.60
N TYR A 73 -18.04 20.61 34.15
CA TYR A 73 -19.29 20.70 33.40
C TYR A 73 -19.22 19.91 32.09
N LEU A 74 -18.17 20.09 31.29
CA LEU A 74 -18.00 19.35 30.03
C LEU A 74 -17.95 17.83 30.25
N VAL A 75 -17.15 17.38 31.22
CA VAL A 75 -17.03 15.96 31.60
C VAL A 75 -18.38 15.37 32.01
N ASN A 76 -19.21 16.12 32.73
CA ASN A 76 -20.48 15.62 33.25
C ASN A 76 -21.69 15.83 32.33
N GLN A 77 -21.61 16.70 31.33
CA GLN A 77 -22.77 17.11 30.51
C GLN A 77 -22.68 16.74 29.03
N TRP A 78 -21.52 16.28 28.52
CA TRP A 78 -21.36 15.97 27.08
C TRP A 78 -22.35 14.94 26.54
N SER A 79 -22.74 13.97 27.37
CA SER A 79 -23.64 12.87 27.00
C SER A 79 -25.13 13.20 27.14
N ARG A 80 -25.48 14.49 27.31
CA ARG A 80 -26.87 14.96 27.37
C ARG A 80 -27.28 15.63 26.06
N PRO A 81 -28.58 15.64 25.72
CA PRO A 81 -29.05 16.38 24.56
C PRO A 81 -28.83 17.90 24.70
N HIS A 82 -28.18 18.51 23.72
CA HIS A 82 -27.94 19.96 23.59
C HIS A 82 -28.31 20.43 22.19
N SER A 83 -28.46 21.75 21.98
CA SER A 83 -28.53 22.31 20.62
C SER A 83 -27.16 22.25 19.93
N ASN A 84 -27.14 22.21 18.60
CA ASN A 84 -25.93 22.50 17.82
C ASN A 84 -25.85 23.99 17.46
N ILE A 85 -24.87 24.34 16.61
CA ILE A 85 -24.59 25.73 16.22
C ILE A 85 -25.66 26.38 15.33
N TRP A 86 -26.57 25.59 14.74
CA TRP A 86 -27.68 26.08 13.93
C TRP A 86 -28.89 26.30 14.86
N GLU A 87 -29.21 27.55 15.22
CA GLU A 87 -30.08 27.98 16.36
C GLU A 87 -31.53 27.42 16.47
N ASN A 88 -31.93 26.38 15.72
CA ASN A 88 -33.29 25.79 15.73
C ASN A 88 -33.33 24.25 15.83
N SER A 89 -32.23 23.59 16.14
CA SER A 89 -32.19 22.13 16.22
C SER A 89 -32.80 21.61 17.53
N LYS A 90 -33.55 20.48 17.46
CA LYS A 90 -34.02 19.77 18.66
C LYS A 90 -32.79 19.32 19.46
N GLY A 91 -32.87 19.34 20.78
CA GLY A 91 -31.77 18.85 21.62
C GLY A 91 -31.38 17.42 21.24
N ASP A 92 -30.12 17.20 20.91
CA ASP A 92 -29.54 15.91 20.52
C ASP A 92 -28.08 15.82 21.00
N ILE A 93 -27.47 14.65 20.86
CA ILE A 93 -26.02 14.47 21.07
C ILE A 93 -25.36 14.54 19.71
N TYR A 94 -24.97 15.76 19.30
CA TYR A 94 -24.39 16.06 18.00
C TYR A 94 -22.90 15.73 17.93
N LEU A 95 -22.44 15.22 16.77
CA LEU A 95 -21.03 14.98 16.49
C LEU A 95 -20.20 16.27 16.61
N SER A 96 -20.74 17.39 16.13
CA SER A 96 -20.10 18.71 16.22
C SER A 96 -19.83 19.10 17.68
N ASN A 97 -20.81 18.91 18.56
CA ASN A 97 -20.67 19.16 20.00
C ASN A 97 -19.64 18.22 20.65
N ILE A 98 -19.71 16.91 20.35
CA ILE A 98 -18.72 15.93 20.84
C ILE A 98 -17.30 16.35 20.44
N SER A 99 -17.10 16.73 19.18
CA SER A 99 -15.79 17.13 18.66
C SER A 99 -15.22 18.36 19.36
N MET A 100 -16.06 19.35 19.67
CA MET A 100 -15.64 20.53 20.42
C MET A 100 -15.24 20.17 21.86
N VAL A 101 -16.03 19.33 22.53
CA VAL A 101 -15.71 18.85 23.89
C VAL A 101 -14.42 18.04 23.88
N TYR A 102 -14.28 17.11 22.92
CA TYR A 102 -13.07 16.33 22.70
C TYR A 102 -11.85 17.23 22.55
N ALA A 103 -11.88 18.20 21.64
CA ALA A 103 -10.76 19.11 21.41
C ALA A 103 -10.41 19.94 22.66
N ALA A 104 -11.42 20.40 23.42
CA ALA A 104 -11.23 21.16 24.65
C ALA A 104 -10.57 20.32 25.75
N LEU A 105 -11.07 19.10 25.98
CA LEU A 105 -10.52 18.19 26.99
C LEU A 105 -9.14 17.67 26.57
N GLN A 106 -8.94 17.33 25.30
CA GLN A 106 -7.65 16.89 24.76
C GLN A 106 -6.59 17.99 24.88
N SER A 107 -6.94 19.22 24.53
CA SER A 107 -6.05 20.38 24.70
C SER A 107 -5.75 20.62 26.17
N THR A 108 -6.74 20.50 27.06
CA THR A 108 -6.56 20.64 28.51
C THR A 108 -5.65 19.56 29.08
N LYS A 109 -5.87 18.29 28.71
CA LYS A 109 -5.01 17.16 29.09
C LYS A 109 -3.57 17.45 28.70
N ASN A 110 -3.35 17.80 27.44
CA ASN A 110 -2.00 17.90 26.87
C ASN A 110 -1.25 19.16 27.29
N THR A 111 -1.95 20.27 27.58
CA THR A 111 -1.32 21.53 28.00
C THR A 111 -1.17 21.65 29.52
N GLN A 112 -2.11 21.08 30.30
CA GLN A 112 -2.11 21.17 31.77
C GLN A 112 -1.67 19.87 32.47
N GLY A 113 -1.32 18.82 31.73
CA GLY A 113 -0.90 17.53 32.30
C GLY A 113 -2.02 16.80 33.06
N GLN A 114 -3.29 17.02 32.70
CA GLN A 114 -4.45 16.47 33.39
C GLN A 114 -4.83 15.07 32.85
N SER A 115 -4.01 14.06 33.15
CA SER A 115 -4.20 12.68 32.63
C SER A 115 -5.58 12.07 32.94
N TYR A 116 -6.21 12.44 34.06
CA TYR A 116 -7.55 11.96 34.44
C TYR A 116 -8.64 12.25 33.39
N LEU A 117 -8.43 13.24 32.50
CA LEU A 117 -9.34 13.55 31.40
C LEU A 117 -9.33 12.52 30.28
N GLN A 118 -8.28 11.70 30.17
CA GLN A 118 -8.15 10.69 29.12
C GLN A 118 -9.36 9.75 29.09
N LYS A 119 -9.87 9.35 30.26
CA LYS A 119 -11.05 8.49 30.35
C LYS A 119 -12.25 9.07 29.59
N THR A 120 -12.58 10.33 29.84
CA THR A 120 -13.71 10.97 29.19
C THR A 120 -13.46 11.20 27.70
N ILE A 121 -12.21 11.49 27.30
CA ILE A 121 -11.82 11.61 25.90
C ILE A 121 -12.05 10.27 25.17
N THR A 122 -11.69 9.15 25.78
CA THR A 122 -11.93 7.81 25.25
C THR A 122 -13.43 7.48 25.20
N GLU A 123 -14.20 7.83 26.23
CA GLU A 123 -15.67 7.68 26.25
C GLU A 123 -16.36 8.48 25.13
N LEU A 124 -15.88 9.69 24.81
CA LEU A 124 -16.38 10.51 23.70
C LEU A 124 -16.17 9.81 22.35
N ARG A 125 -14.95 9.29 22.11
CA ARG A 125 -14.63 8.56 20.87
C ARG A 125 -15.46 7.29 20.75
N ASP A 126 -15.52 6.49 21.81
CA ASP A 126 -16.32 5.27 21.86
C ASP A 126 -17.80 5.56 21.54
N TYR A 127 -18.36 6.63 22.12
CA TYR A 127 -19.74 7.02 21.83
C TYR A 127 -19.99 7.29 20.34
N VAL A 128 -19.05 7.94 19.65
CA VAL A 128 -19.18 8.23 18.21
C VAL A 128 -19.24 6.95 17.40
N PHE A 129 -18.29 6.03 17.62
CA PHE A 129 -18.26 4.75 16.90
C PHE A 129 -19.48 3.88 17.23
N ASP A 130 -19.96 3.91 18.47
CA ASP A 130 -21.06 3.06 18.93
C ASP A 130 -22.46 3.59 18.55
N HIS A 131 -22.63 4.91 18.44
CA HIS A 131 -23.97 5.53 18.33
C HIS A 131 -24.17 6.42 17.10
N LEU A 132 -23.08 6.96 16.53
CA LEU A 132 -23.12 7.96 15.46
C LEU A 132 -22.64 7.43 14.11
N LEU A 133 -22.61 6.11 13.91
CA LEU A 133 -22.36 5.51 12.59
C LEU A 133 -23.63 4.94 11.96
N SER A 134 -23.71 4.97 10.63
CA SER A 134 -24.70 4.24 9.83
C SER A 134 -24.12 3.89 8.46
N GLY A 135 -24.16 2.62 8.06
CA GLY A 135 -23.68 2.20 6.72
C GLY A 135 -22.28 2.73 6.35
N GLY A 136 -21.34 2.68 7.29
CA GLY A 136 -19.94 3.11 7.08
C GLY A 136 -19.69 4.63 7.10
N THR A 137 -20.73 5.45 7.32
CA THR A 137 -20.60 6.91 7.45
C THR A 137 -20.86 7.36 8.88
N VAL A 138 -20.29 8.50 9.27
CA VAL A 138 -20.68 9.20 10.51
C VAL A 138 -21.96 10.00 10.32
N LEU A 139 -22.66 10.28 11.42
CA LEU A 139 -23.94 10.96 11.46
C LEU A 139 -23.91 12.21 12.34
N ALA A 140 -24.76 13.18 11.99
CA ALA A 140 -24.79 14.47 12.64
C ALA A 140 -25.15 14.39 14.13
N GLY A 141 -26.04 13.46 14.51
CA GLY A 141 -26.43 13.26 15.91
C GLY A 141 -27.13 11.93 16.19
N ALA A 142 -27.32 11.62 17.48
CA ALA A 142 -27.87 10.33 17.91
C ALA A 142 -29.30 10.09 17.39
N ASN A 143 -30.13 11.14 17.37
CA ASN A 143 -31.47 11.12 16.78
C ASN A 143 -31.48 11.72 15.36
N THR A 144 -30.53 12.59 15.05
CA THR A 144 -30.35 13.24 13.75
C THR A 144 -29.46 12.37 12.85
N ARG A 145 -30.06 11.32 12.28
CA ARG A 145 -29.36 10.28 11.51
C ARG A 145 -29.17 10.61 10.02
N GLU A 146 -28.99 11.87 9.69
CA GLU A 146 -28.67 12.37 8.35
C GLU A 146 -27.36 13.14 8.38
N VAL A 147 -26.74 13.38 7.22
CA VAL A 147 -25.53 14.21 7.12
C VAL A 147 -25.86 15.70 7.27
N SER A 148 -24.93 16.44 7.86
CA SER A 148 -25.06 17.87 8.16
C SER A 148 -23.71 18.56 8.06
N ALA A 149 -23.67 19.78 7.55
CA ALA A 149 -22.43 20.49 7.31
C ALA A 149 -21.60 20.76 8.60
N ASP A 150 -22.24 20.80 9.78
CA ASP A 150 -21.52 20.98 11.05
C ASP A 150 -20.71 19.74 11.48
N GLU A 151 -20.90 18.58 10.86
CA GLU A 151 -20.03 17.41 11.05
C GLU A 151 -18.59 17.68 10.60
N LEU A 152 -18.38 18.59 9.64
CA LEU A 152 -17.05 18.98 9.17
C LEU A 152 -16.20 19.63 10.28
N LEU A 153 -16.85 20.15 11.34
CA LEU A 153 -16.18 20.65 12.54
C LEU A 153 -15.46 19.52 13.30
N ALA A 154 -15.88 18.26 13.12
CA ALA A 154 -15.16 17.11 13.65
C ALA A 154 -13.76 16.95 13.05
N VAL A 155 -13.51 17.53 11.88
CA VAL A 155 -12.18 17.55 11.26
C VAL A 155 -11.50 18.88 11.53
N VAL A 156 -12.04 19.99 11.03
CA VAL A 156 -11.43 21.32 11.20
C VAL A 156 -12.42 22.27 11.88
N PRO A 157 -12.02 22.96 12.97
CA PRO A 157 -10.67 23.01 13.55
C PRO A 157 -10.44 22.04 14.72
N TYR A 158 -11.42 21.19 15.07
CA TYR A 158 -11.40 20.47 16.35
C TYR A 158 -10.66 19.12 16.29
N GLY A 159 -10.59 18.45 15.14
CA GLY A 159 -9.70 17.30 14.88
C GLY A 159 -10.06 15.98 15.61
N LEU A 160 -11.34 15.69 15.83
CA LEU A 160 -11.76 14.35 16.27
C LEU A 160 -11.44 13.28 15.21
N PHE A 161 -11.58 13.65 13.94
CA PHE A 161 -11.23 12.83 12.79
C PHE A 161 -10.19 13.53 11.91
N SER A 162 -9.43 12.74 11.17
CA SER A 162 -8.65 13.20 10.03
C SER A 162 -9.52 13.30 8.77
N PRO A 163 -9.17 14.17 7.81
CA PRO A 163 -9.93 14.26 6.57
C PRO A 163 -9.88 12.97 5.74
N GLU A 164 -8.87 12.12 5.96
CA GLU A 164 -8.70 10.81 5.31
C GLU A 164 -9.42 9.66 6.03
N ASP A 165 -9.98 9.88 7.23
CA ASP A 165 -10.72 8.83 7.93
C ASP A 165 -11.94 8.42 7.09
N LEU A 166 -12.04 7.12 6.75
CA LEU A 166 -13.00 6.64 5.75
C LEU A 166 -14.46 6.98 6.10
N VAL A 167 -14.81 6.94 7.39
CA VAL A 167 -16.16 7.32 7.86
C VAL A 167 -16.49 8.79 7.58
N MET A 168 -15.46 9.67 7.60
CA MET A 168 -15.58 11.08 7.22
C MET A 168 -15.56 11.27 5.71
N VAL A 169 -14.73 10.52 4.98
CA VAL A 169 -14.70 10.55 3.50
C VAL A 169 -16.09 10.21 2.95
N GLU A 170 -16.69 9.11 3.42
CA GLU A 170 -18.04 8.69 3.04
C GLU A 170 -19.11 9.72 3.47
N ALA A 171 -18.96 10.35 4.65
CA ALA A 171 -19.88 11.40 5.09
C ALA A 171 -19.83 12.62 4.17
N VAL A 172 -18.63 13.05 3.77
CA VAL A 172 -18.44 14.18 2.86
C VAL A 172 -18.95 13.87 1.47
N GLU A 173 -18.75 12.65 0.95
CA GLU A 173 -19.35 12.23 -0.33
C GLU A 173 -20.87 12.32 -0.28
N LYS A 174 -21.51 11.82 0.79
CA LYS A 174 -22.96 11.97 1.00
C LYS A 174 -23.40 13.42 1.14
N MET A 175 -22.61 14.27 1.81
CA MET A 175 -22.90 15.71 1.88
C MET A 175 -22.85 16.35 0.50
N VAL A 176 -21.84 16.03 -0.32
CA VAL A 176 -21.75 16.56 -1.70
C VAL A 176 -22.95 16.08 -2.51
N ASP A 177 -23.33 14.81 -2.40
CA ASP A 177 -24.46 14.26 -3.14
C ASP A 177 -25.82 14.83 -2.71
N GLN A 178 -26.02 15.14 -1.43
CA GLN A 178 -27.32 15.49 -0.86
C GLN A 178 -27.50 16.98 -0.56
N LEU A 179 -26.42 17.68 -0.23
CA LEU A 179 -26.43 19.06 0.25
C LEU A 179 -25.78 20.05 -0.73
N ASP A 180 -25.01 19.59 -1.73
CA ASP A 180 -24.39 20.50 -2.69
C ASP A 180 -25.39 21.04 -3.72
N SER A 181 -25.14 22.27 -4.16
CA SER A 181 -25.92 22.93 -5.20
C SER A 181 -25.03 23.92 -5.97
N PRO A 182 -25.45 24.39 -7.16
CA PRO A 182 -24.71 25.42 -7.89
C PRO A 182 -24.48 26.73 -7.10
N GLY A 183 -25.27 26.95 -6.04
CA GLY A 183 -25.10 28.06 -5.12
C GLY A 183 -24.44 27.66 -3.80
N GLY A 184 -23.63 26.60 -3.74
CA GLY A 184 -23.00 26.14 -2.50
C GLY A 184 -23.87 25.21 -1.67
N LEU A 185 -23.44 24.98 -0.42
CA LEU A 185 -23.92 23.89 0.42
C LEU A 185 -25.14 24.28 1.25
N TYR A 186 -26.17 23.43 1.26
CA TYR A 186 -27.22 23.47 2.28
C TYR A 186 -26.64 23.04 3.63
N PRO A 187 -26.97 23.71 4.76
CA PRO A 187 -26.43 23.34 6.07
C PRO A 187 -26.93 21.97 6.57
N THR A 188 -28.13 21.56 6.15
CA THR A 188 -28.81 20.31 6.51
C THR A 188 -29.74 19.89 5.38
N ALA A 189 -30.12 18.61 5.30
CA ALA A 189 -31.07 18.13 4.27
C ALA A 189 -32.46 18.80 4.32
N GLU A 190 -32.90 19.28 5.49
CA GLU A 190 -34.19 19.99 5.65
C GLU A 190 -34.13 21.50 5.30
N ALA A 191 -32.94 22.04 4.95
CA ALA A 191 -32.78 23.47 4.71
C ALA A 191 -33.38 23.90 3.36
N ASP A 192 -33.93 25.12 3.31
CA ASP A 192 -34.55 25.69 2.11
C ASP A 192 -33.64 26.69 1.36
N ALA A 193 -32.44 26.95 1.87
CA ALA A 193 -31.45 27.84 1.28
C ALA A 193 -30.01 27.43 1.65
N ASN A 194 -29.07 27.78 0.77
CA ASN A 194 -27.64 27.55 0.96
C ASN A 194 -27.09 28.40 2.12
N SER A 195 -25.99 27.93 2.73
CA SER A 195 -25.28 28.62 3.80
C SER A 195 -23.83 28.86 3.38
N ALA A 196 -23.42 30.14 3.44
CA ALA A 196 -22.03 30.53 3.21
C ALA A 196 -21.10 29.88 4.26
N SER A 197 -21.53 29.78 5.53
CA SER A 197 -20.80 29.07 6.58
C SER A 197 -20.63 27.58 6.28
N ALA A 198 -21.71 26.88 5.88
CA ALA A 198 -21.63 25.46 5.51
C ALA A 198 -20.65 25.23 4.35
N THR A 199 -20.69 26.13 3.36
CA THR A 199 -19.81 26.08 2.19
C THR A 199 -18.34 26.35 2.59
N ALA A 200 -18.09 27.31 3.49
CA ALA A 200 -16.76 27.60 4.02
C ALA A 200 -16.18 26.45 4.86
N MET A 201 -17.01 25.72 5.60
CA MET A 201 -16.57 24.51 6.32
C MET A 201 -16.10 23.42 5.35
N LEU A 202 -16.79 23.23 4.23
CA LEU A 202 -16.40 22.25 3.20
C LEU A 202 -15.11 22.66 2.50
N ALA A 203 -14.91 23.95 2.24
CA ALA A 203 -13.65 24.49 1.74
C ALA A 203 -12.48 24.17 2.70
N LEU A 204 -12.66 24.40 4.01
CA LEU A 204 -11.66 24.08 5.03
C LEU A 204 -11.35 22.57 5.12
N TYR A 205 -12.35 21.70 4.97
CA TYR A 205 -12.13 20.25 4.94
C TYR A 205 -11.22 19.85 3.78
N TYR A 206 -11.51 20.31 2.55
CA TYR A 206 -10.68 20.01 1.39
C TYR A 206 -9.29 20.64 1.48
N LEU A 207 -9.16 21.84 2.09
CA LEU A 207 -7.86 22.43 2.39
C LEU A 207 -7.01 21.54 3.31
N GLU A 208 -7.64 20.96 4.34
CA GLU A 208 -6.95 20.06 5.26
C GLU A 208 -6.53 18.77 4.57
N LYS A 209 -7.42 18.19 3.76
CA LYS A 209 -7.20 17.02 2.87
C LYS A 209 -6.13 17.25 1.79
N SER A 210 -5.65 18.48 1.65
CA SER A 210 -4.73 18.92 0.58
C SER A 210 -5.32 18.79 -0.83
N ASP A 211 -6.64 18.72 -0.94
CA ASP A 211 -7.39 18.84 -2.20
C ASP A 211 -7.58 20.33 -2.50
N LYS A 212 -6.54 20.94 -3.08
CA LYS A 212 -6.50 22.38 -3.36
C LYS A 212 -7.61 22.80 -4.33
N GLU A 213 -7.97 21.94 -5.27
CA GLU A 213 -8.97 22.23 -6.30
C GLU A 213 -10.33 22.45 -5.66
N ARG A 214 -10.85 21.42 -4.97
CA ARG A 214 -12.16 21.50 -4.32
C ARG A 214 -12.17 22.51 -3.19
N SER A 215 -11.05 22.66 -2.49
CA SER A 215 -10.86 23.70 -1.47
C SER A 215 -11.15 25.11 -2.01
N LEU A 216 -10.48 25.48 -3.11
CA LEU A 216 -10.65 26.80 -3.74
C LEU A 216 -12.03 26.98 -4.37
N TYR A 217 -12.60 25.92 -4.96
CA TYR A 217 -13.97 25.91 -5.47
C TYR A 217 -14.98 26.39 -4.42
N TYR A 218 -15.04 25.69 -3.28
CA TYR A 218 -16.02 25.99 -2.24
C TYR A 218 -15.71 27.33 -1.56
N ALA A 219 -14.43 27.68 -1.41
CA ALA A 219 -14.02 28.98 -0.87
C ALA A 219 -14.58 30.15 -1.70
N ASN A 220 -14.48 30.08 -3.03
CA ASN A 220 -14.99 31.12 -3.92
C ASN A 220 -16.52 31.26 -3.84
N ILE A 221 -17.25 30.14 -3.79
CA ILE A 221 -18.70 30.16 -3.63
C ILE A 221 -19.10 30.77 -2.28
N ALA A 222 -18.41 30.40 -1.20
CA ALA A 222 -18.63 30.97 0.13
C ALA A 222 -18.41 32.49 0.14
N ARG A 223 -17.36 32.97 -0.55
CA ARG A 223 -17.05 34.41 -0.67
C ARG A 223 -18.15 35.22 -1.36
N ILE A 224 -18.81 34.66 -2.38
CA ILE A 224 -19.91 35.33 -3.09
C ILE A 224 -21.14 35.53 -2.17
N GLN A 225 -21.31 34.69 -1.17
CA GLN A 225 -22.54 34.61 -0.37
C GLN A 225 -22.40 35.16 1.06
N MET A 226 -21.17 35.48 1.49
CA MET A 226 -20.87 35.77 2.90
C MET A 226 -21.36 37.12 3.43
N GLU A 227 -21.87 38.04 2.59
CA GLU A 227 -22.11 39.44 3.02
C GLU A 227 -22.96 39.56 4.30
N SER A 228 -23.90 38.64 4.50
CA SER A 228 -24.83 38.59 5.63
C SER A 228 -24.59 37.45 6.63
N ASP A 229 -23.51 36.66 6.48
CA ASP A 229 -23.17 35.53 7.33
C ASP A 229 -21.83 35.79 8.05
N GLU A 230 -21.91 36.22 9.31
CA GLU A 230 -20.72 36.59 10.10
C GLU A 230 -19.82 35.39 10.41
N LEU A 231 -20.37 34.18 10.57
CA LEU A 231 -19.54 32.99 10.79
C LEU A 231 -18.78 32.63 9.51
N ALA A 232 -19.40 32.78 8.34
CA ALA A 232 -18.72 32.55 7.07
C ALA A 232 -17.51 33.48 6.90
N LYS A 233 -17.62 34.75 7.30
CA LYS A 233 -16.50 35.71 7.28
C LYS A 233 -15.34 35.19 8.14
N VAL A 234 -15.63 34.75 9.37
CA VAL A 234 -14.62 34.21 10.28
C VAL A 234 -13.99 32.92 9.76
N LEU A 235 -14.79 32.00 9.20
CA LEU A 235 -14.29 30.76 8.62
C LEU A 235 -13.44 31.01 7.37
N MET A 236 -13.80 32.00 6.54
CA MET A 236 -12.97 32.42 5.43
C MET A 236 -11.70 33.13 5.89
N GLU A 237 -11.72 33.91 6.97
CA GLU A 237 -10.47 34.41 7.57
C GLU A 237 -9.59 33.29 8.12
N LEU A 238 -10.19 32.21 8.63
CA LEU A 238 -9.47 31.02 9.09
C LEU A 238 -8.89 30.25 7.90
N PHE A 239 -9.67 30.08 6.82
CA PHE A 239 -9.24 29.50 5.56
C PHE A 239 -8.06 30.29 5.00
N ASP A 240 -8.24 31.61 4.86
CA ASP A 240 -7.22 32.55 4.43
C ASP A 240 -6.02 32.48 5.37
N PHE A 241 -6.17 32.34 6.70
CA PHE A 241 -5.00 32.17 7.56
C PHE A 241 -4.25 30.85 7.26
N TYR A 242 -4.95 29.74 7.09
CA TYR A 242 -4.29 28.46 6.79
C TYR A 242 -3.72 28.39 5.37
N GLU A 243 -4.32 29.10 4.43
CA GLU A 243 -3.83 29.24 3.06
C GLU A 243 -2.68 30.27 2.96
N LEU A 244 -2.87 31.48 3.52
CA LEU A 244 -1.98 32.65 3.51
C LEU A 244 -0.90 32.65 4.58
N ALA A 245 -0.95 31.79 5.61
CA ALA A 245 0.21 31.56 6.48
C ALA A 245 1.46 31.17 5.66
N ASN A 246 1.27 30.85 4.36
CA ASN A 246 2.33 30.66 3.38
C ASN A 246 2.27 31.55 2.12
N ARG A 247 1.42 32.59 1.99
CA ARG A 247 1.30 33.36 0.71
C ARG A 247 1.02 34.86 0.87
N GLU A 248 1.62 35.67 -0.01
CA GLU A 248 1.32 37.11 -0.15
C GLU A 248 -0.07 37.32 -0.79
N LYS A 249 -0.78 38.42 -0.46
CA LYS A 249 -2.01 38.82 -1.18
C LYS A 249 -1.68 39.22 -2.62
N ASP A 250 -2.54 38.83 -3.56
CA ASP A 250 -2.36 38.95 -5.02
C ASP A 250 -1.16 38.14 -5.51
N TYR A 251 -1.38 36.87 -5.87
CA TYR A 251 -0.31 35.97 -6.31
C TYR A 251 -0.78 35.07 -7.46
N ILE A 252 0.20 34.48 -8.16
CA ILE A 252 -0.06 33.50 -9.22
C ILE A 252 0.52 32.16 -8.78
N PHE A 253 -0.33 31.15 -8.67
CA PHE A 253 0.05 29.78 -8.34
C PHE A 253 0.34 28.98 -9.61
N HIS A 254 1.52 28.38 -9.64
CA HIS A 254 1.94 27.42 -10.64
C HIS A 254 2.94 26.46 -10.00
N ASP A 255 2.73 25.16 -10.16
CA ASP A 255 3.64 24.13 -9.68
C ASP A 255 4.04 23.28 -10.88
N PRO A 256 5.24 23.48 -11.47
CA PRO A 256 5.59 22.89 -12.75
C PRO A 256 5.64 21.36 -12.78
N LEU A 257 5.90 20.73 -11.64
CA LEU A 257 6.08 19.28 -11.54
C LEU A 257 5.01 18.62 -10.68
N GLY A 258 4.21 19.40 -9.96
CA GLY A 258 3.24 18.87 -9.01
C GLY A 258 3.94 17.97 -7.99
N ASN A 259 3.33 16.82 -7.73
CA ASN A 259 3.92 15.79 -6.85
C ASN A 259 4.81 14.79 -7.61
N GLU A 260 5.05 15.00 -8.91
CA GLU A 260 5.70 14.04 -9.82
C GLU A 260 5.07 12.63 -9.77
N ASN A 261 3.75 12.59 -9.53
CA ASN A 261 2.97 11.37 -9.61
C ASN A 261 2.73 11.01 -11.09
N VAL A 262 3.10 9.79 -11.48
CA VAL A 262 3.03 9.33 -12.88
C VAL A 262 1.61 9.01 -13.36
N TYR A 263 0.64 8.94 -12.44
CA TYR A 263 -0.75 8.58 -12.72
C TYR A 263 -1.75 9.73 -12.56
N ILE A 264 -1.45 10.70 -11.69
CA ILE A 264 -2.37 11.79 -11.34
C ILE A 264 -1.62 13.11 -11.46
N SER A 265 -1.98 13.92 -12.47
CA SER A 265 -1.45 15.27 -12.63
C SER A 265 -2.22 16.26 -11.75
N GLN A 266 -1.49 17.25 -11.23
CA GLN A 266 -2.06 18.38 -10.49
C GLN A 266 -2.59 19.46 -11.44
N LEU A 267 -3.56 20.27 -10.99
CA LEU A 267 -4.25 21.24 -11.85
C LEU A 267 -3.32 22.26 -12.51
N THR A 268 -2.39 22.83 -11.74
CA THR A 268 -1.42 23.84 -12.20
C THR A 268 -0.08 23.23 -12.63
N GLU A 269 -0.08 21.93 -12.92
CA GLU A 269 1.08 21.20 -13.43
C GLU A 269 1.35 21.56 -14.89
N ARG A 270 2.63 21.55 -15.27
CA ARG A 270 3.02 21.69 -16.68
C ARG A 270 3.00 20.33 -17.35
N ASN A 271 2.40 20.24 -18.54
CA ASN A 271 2.38 18.99 -19.31
C ASN A 271 3.01 19.18 -20.70
N PRO A 272 4.01 18.37 -21.10
CA PRO A 272 4.75 17.42 -20.26
C PRO A 272 5.67 18.14 -19.25
N HIS A 273 6.06 17.47 -18.15
CA HIS A 273 7.03 18.01 -17.18
C HIS A 273 8.33 18.45 -17.86
N TYR A 274 8.84 17.60 -18.75
CA TYR A 274 10.09 17.79 -19.49
C TYR A 274 9.83 17.57 -20.99
N PRO A 275 9.49 18.64 -21.76
CA PRO A 275 9.10 18.52 -23.16
C PRO A 275 10.27 18.19 -24.07
N THR A 276 10.01 17.38 -25.09
CA THR A 276 10.90 17.22 -26.24
C THR A 276 10.69 18.36 -27.26
N LEU A 277 11.59 18.47 -28.26
CA LEU A 277 11.49 19.52 -29.29
C LEU A 277 10.29 19.34 -30.26
N ASP A 278 9.58 18.22 -30.17
CA ASP A 278 8.40 17.93 -31.00
C ASP A 278 7.09 18.08 -30.20
N GLU A 279 7.17 18.27 -28.88
CA GLU A 279 6.02 18.33 -27.99
C GLU A 279 5.63 19.78 -27.69
N SER A 280 4.32 20.06 -27.77
CA SER A 280 3.77 21.33 -27.30
C SER A 280 3.72 21.37 -25.78
N LEU A 281 3.88 22.56 -25.20
CA LEU A 281 3.92 22.76 -23.76
C LEU A 281 2.60 23.36 -23.27
N ASN A 282 1.81 22.59 -22.52
CA ASN A 282 0.63 23.08 -21.83
C ASN A 282 1.05 23.66 -20.47
N LEU A 283 0.64 24.90 -20.23
CA LEU A 283 0.98 25.68 -19.04
C LEU A 283 -0.28 26.24 -18.42
N ARG A 284 -0.44 26.01 -17.12
CA ARG A 284 -1.62 26.35 -16.35
C ARG A 284 -1.24 27.13 -15.12
N CYS A 285 -1.98 28.17 -14.77
CA CYS A 285 -1.80 28.85 -13.49
C CYS A 285 -3.14 29.23 -12.89
N GLN A 286 -3.18 29.38 -11.57
CA GLN A 286 -4.27 30.04 -10.88
C GLN A 286 -3.81 31.43 -10.47
N VAL A 287 -4.70 32.41 -10.55
CA VAL A 287 -4.44 33.78 -10.10
C VAL A 287 -5.39 34.06 -8.97
N GLU A 288 -4.85 34.34 -7.79
CA GLU A 288 -5.61 34.65 -6.59
C GLU A 288 -5.52 36.16 -6.34
N SER A 289 -6.66 36.86 -6.38
CA SER A 289 -6.76 38.29 -6.13
C SER A 289 -8.17 38.70 -5.68
N ASP A 290 -8.25 39.67 -4.77
CA ASP A 290 -9.50 40.32 -4.35
C ASP A 290 -10.10 41.21 -5.47
N GLU A 291 -9.29 41.56 -6.48
CA GLU A 291 -9.65 42.44 -7.58
C GLU A 291 -9.91 41.63 -8.85
N GLU A 292 -10.85 42.09 -9.68
CA GLU A 292 -11.18 41.40 -10.92
C GLU A 292 -9.95 41.32 -11.85
N ILE A 293 -9.67 40.12 -12.36
CA ILE A 293 -8.55 39.86 -13.26
C ILE A 293 -8.94 40.30 -14.68
N LYS A 294 -8.24 41.31 -15.22
CA LYS A 294 -8.47 41.85 -16.56
C LYS A 294 -7.84 40.99 -17.64
N ASN A 295 -6.62 40.52 -17.45
CA ASN A 295 -5.92 39.62 -18.38
C ASN A 295 -4.82 38.85 -17.64
N VAL A 296 -4.47 37.66 -18.13
CA VAL A 296 -3.32 36.88 -17.69
C VAL A 296 -2.47 36.53 -18.90
N GLN A 297 -1.18 36.75 -18.80
CA GLN A 297 -0.22 36.53 -19.87
C GLN A 297 0.91 35.65 -19.39
N LEU A 298 1.34 34.73 -20.24
CA LEU A 298 2.55 33.95 -20.07
C LEU A 298 3.69 34.62 -20.85
N PHE A 299 4.84 34.75 -20.20
CA PHE A 299 6.09 35.17 -20.83
C PHE A 299 7.09 34.03 -20.73
N ILE A 300 7.60 33.55 -21.86
CA ILE A 300 8.64 32.52 -21.91
C ILE A 300 9.79 32.99 -22.79
N SER A 301 11.02 32.72 -22.36
CA SER A 301 12.22 33.06 -23.13
C SER A 301 13.31 32.01 -22.96
N SER A 302 14.13 31.82 -23.98
CA SER A 302 15.36 31.06 -23.84
C SER A 302 16.33 31.81 -22.92
N GLU A 303 17.20 31.10 -22.21
CA GLU A 303 18.19 31.71 -21.31
C GLU A 303 19.08 32.74 -22.03
N SER A 304 19.38 32.50 -23.31
CA SER A 304 20.13 33.42 -24.19
C SER A 304 19.33 34.65 -24.66
N ARG A 305 18.00 34.67 -24.43
CA ARG A 305 17.02 35.65 -24.94
C ARG A 305 17.03 35.85 -26.45
N LYS A 306 17.46 34.84 -27.22
CA LYS A 306 17.36 34.84 -28.69
C LYS A 306 15.96 34.52 -29.19
N TRP A 307 15.18 33.88 -28.34
CA TRP A 307 13.78 33.55 -28.58
C TRP A 307 12.99 33.90 -27.33
N GLU A 308 11.86 34.56 -27.54
CA GLU A 308 10.88 34.90 -26.52
C GLU A 308 9.49 34.81 -27.14
N LYS A 309 8.52 34.44 -26.32
CA LYS A 309 7.12 34.38 -26.71
C LYS A 309 6.29 34.91 -25.55
N GLN A 310 5.28 35.68 -25.92
CA GLN A 310 4.26 36.19 -25.02
C GLN A 310 2.94 35.63 -25.55
N GLU A 311 2.15 35.01 -24.67
CA GLU A 311 0.83 34.49 -25.01
C GLU A 311 -0.20 34.94 -24.00
N ASP A 312 -1.36 35.36 -24.50
CA ASP A 312 -2.52 35.56 -23.66
C ASP A 312 -3.03 34.19 -23.19
N MET A 313 -3.36 34.09 -21.90
CA MET A 313 -3.88 32.87 -21.33
C MET A 313 -5.40 32.88 -21.39
N LYS A 314 -5.97 31.73 -21.76
CA LYS A 314 -7.40 31.53 -21.78
C LYS A 314 -7.86 31.22 -20.36
N ARG A 315 -8.83 31.99 -19.84
CA ARG A 315 -9.56 31.63 -18.64
C ARG A 315 -10.40 30.39 -18.92
N VAL A 316 -10.24 29.37 -18.08
CA VAL A 316 -11.02 28.14 -18.10
C VAL A 316 -11.74 28.01 -16.76
N GLU A 317 -12.95 27.49 -16.84
CA GLU A 317 -13.78 27.17 -15.70
C GLU A 317 -14.23 25.73 -15.88
N GLU A 318 -13.68 24.84 -15.05
CA GLU A 318 -14.05 23.44 -14.95
C GLU A 318 -14.44 23.18 -13.52
N GLU A 319 -15.63 22.61 -13.31
CA GLU A 319 -16.14 22.28 -11.97
C GLU A 319 -16.04 23.47 -10.99
N ASN A 320 -16.43 24.70 -11.42
CA ASN A 320 -16.22 26.03 -10.80
C ASN A 320 -14.83 26.34 -10.19
N ILE A 321 -13.77 25.63 -10.59
CA ILE A 321 -12.39 26.10 -10.42
C ILE A 321 -12.02 26.98 -11.61
N HIS A 322 -11.51 28.17 -11.31
CA HIS A 322 -10.97 29.06 -12.32
C HIS A 322 -9.45 28.89 -12.40
N TYR A 323 -8.97 28.60 -13.60
CA TYR A 323 -7.56 28.66 -13.92
C TYR A 323 -7.35 29.28 -15.29
N TYR A 324 -6.11 29.60 -15.59
CA TYR A 324 -5.68 30.15 -16.86
C TYR A 324 -4.78 29.13 -17.52
N GLU A 325 -5.04 28.82 -18.78
CA GLU A 325 -4.20 27.91 -19.55
C GLU A 325 -3.77 28.51 -20.88
N THR A 326 -2.62 28.07 -21.35
CA THR A 326 -2.20 28.28 -22.73
C THR A 326 -1.38 27.09 -23.20
N THR A 327 -1.23 26.96 -24.51
CA THR A 327 -0.36 25.98 -25.12
C THR A 327 0.69 26.69 -25.96
N ILE A 328 1.95 26.41 -25.67
CA ILE A 328 3.08 26.89 -26.44
C ILE A 328 3.45 25.82 -27.46
N ASP A 329 3.53 26.20 -28.74
CA ASP A 329 4.12 25.37 -29.80
C ASP A 329 5.49 24.81 -29.36
N PRO A 330 5.97 23.70 -29.94
CA PRO A 330 7.23 23.11 -29.53
C PRO A 330 8.38 24.12 -29.47
N LEU A 331 9.17 24.03 -28.39
CA LEU A 331 10.25 24.96 -28.12
C LEU A 331 11.32 24.86 -29.23
N PRO A 332 11.86 26.00 -29.71
CA PRO A 332 12.58 26.05 -30.99
C PRO A 332 13.94 25.34 -30.98
N ASP A 333 14.61 25.29 -29.82
CA ASP A 333 15.97 24.79 -29.68
C ASP A 333 16.13 23.97 -28.38
N HIS A 334 17.05 23.02 -28.37
CA HIS A 334 17.43 22.29 -27.15
C HIS A 334 18.13 23.23 -26.16
N GLY A 335 17.59 23.39 -24.96
CA GLY A 335 18.18 24.25 -23.95
C GLY A 335 17.26 24.54 -22.76
N LYS A 336 17.69 25.53 -21.99
CA LYS A 336 16.99 26.03 -20.79
C LYS A 336 16.13 27.23 -21.16
N TYR A 337 14.89 27.21 -20.69
CA TYR A 337 13.92 28.28 -20.85
C TYR A 337 13.41 28.70 -19.50
N GLN A 338 13.20 30.01 -19.35
CA GLN A 338 12.54 30.57 -18.18
C GLN A 338 11.19 31.11 -18.60
N TYR A 339 10.19 30.86 -17.78
CA TYR A 339 8.87 31.47 -17.95
C TYR A 339 8.31 31.98 -16.63
N TYR A 340 7.38 32.91 -16.75
CA TYR A 340 6.62 33.46 -15.65
C TYR A 340 5.28 33.98 -16.17
N TYR A 341 4.35 34.18 -15.27
CA TYR A 341 3.02 34.68 -15.54
C TYR A 341 2.91 36.14 -15.06
N SER A 342 2.13 36.95 -15.78
CA SER A 342 1.70 38.27 -15.33
C SER A 342 0.18 38.38 -15.43
N ALA A 343 -0.46 38.83 -14.36
CA ALA A 343 -1.88 39.14 -14.34
C ALA A 343 -2.08 40.64 -14.16
N GLU A 344 -2.83 41.27 -15.07
CA GLU A 344 -3.29 42.65 -14.93
C GLU A 344 -4.65 42.63 -14.23
N LEU A 345 -4.76 43.35 -13.11
CA LEU A 345 -6.02 43.54 -12.38
C LEU A 345 -6.78 44.76 -12.94
N VAL A 346 -8.10 44.82 -12.78
CA VAL A 346 -8.93 45.92 -13.30
C VAL A 346 -8.54 47.29 -12.72
N ASN A 347 -7.99 47.32 -11.50
CA ASN A 347 -7.46 48.53 -10.87
C ASN A 347 -6.09 48.98 -11.43
N GLY A 348 -5.52 48.23 -12.37
CA GLY A 348 -4.24 48.50 -13.03
C GLY A 348 -3.01 47.98 -12.27
N LYS A 349 -3.18 47.27 -11.14
CA LYS A 349 -2.09 46.56 -10.48
C LYS A 349 -1.68 45.34 -11.31
N GLU A 350 -0.38 45.12 -11.43
CA GLU A 350 0.20 43.95 -12.07
C GLU A 350 0.71 42.97 -11.00
N VAL A 351 0.36 41.70 -11.16
CA VAL A 351 0.77 40.59 -10.30
C VAL A 351 1.66 39.67 -11.11
N VAL A 352 2.87 39.39 -10.65
CA VAL A 352 3.86 38.62 -11.42
C VAL A 352 4.30 37.41 -10.61
N SER A 353 4.30 36.23 -11.22
CA SER A 353 4.78 35.01 -10.58
C SER A 353 6.30 35.03 -10.40
N GLU A 354 6.82 34.07 -9.63
CA GLU A 354 8.23 33.71 -9.75
C GLU A 354 8.58 33.18 -11.15
N LYS A 355 9.87 32.99 -11.41
CA LYS A 355 10.34 32.43 -12.68
C LYS A 355 10.55 30.93 -12.54
N PHE A 356 9.87 30.19 -13.40
CA PHE A 356 9.99 28.75 -13.49
C PHE A 356 10.97 28.36 -14.59
N LEU A 357 11.71 27.28 -14.35
CA LEU A 357 12.59 26.68 -15.33
C LEU A 357 11.83 25.57 -16.09
N VAL A 358 12.02 25.52 -17.40
CA VAL A 358 11.73 24.33 -18.20
C VAL A 358 12.95 24.01 -19.05
N THR A 359 13.33 22.74 -19.03
CA THR A 359 14.44 22.21 -19.81
C THR A 359 13.88 21.27 -20.86
N THR A 360 14.28 21.45 -22.11
CA THR A 360 13.90 20.53 -23.17
C THR A 360 14.69 19.23 -23.07
N ARG A 361 14.12 18.15 -23.58
CA ARG A 361 14.81 16.90 -23.87
C ARG A 361 15.05 16.77 -25.37
N LEU A 362 16.20 16.24 -25.75
CA LEU A 362 16.53 15.96 -27.14
C LEU A 362 16.39 14.46 -27.42
N ASN A 363 15.43 14.11 -28.27
CA ASN A 363 15.27 12.75 -28.76
C ASN A 363 16.45 12.38 -29.67
N GLN A 364 17.00 11.20 -29.45
CA GLN A 364 18.05 10.60 -30.26
C GLN A 364 17.73 9.12 -30.50
N HIS A 365 18.32 8.56 -31.55
CA HIS A 365 18.17 7.15 -31.87
C HIS A 365 19.44 6.60 -32.54
N SER A 366 19.60 5.28 -32.46
CA SER A 366 20.72 4.58 -33.08
C SER A 366 20.63 4.66 -34.60
N ARG A 367 21.66 5.23 -35.25
CA ARG A 367 21.85 5.19 -36.72
C ARG A 367 23.00 4.27 -37.14
N SER A 368 23.98 4.14 -36.27
CA SER A 368 25.07 3.18 -36.31
C SER A 368 25.55 2.97 -34.86
N PHE A 369 26.21 1.86 -34.60
CA PHE A 369 26.98 1.65 -33.38
C PHE A 369 28.47 1.91 -33.64
N LYS A 370 29.26 1.93 -32.56
CA LYS A 370 30.73 1.94 -32.61
C LYS A 370 31.24 0.72 -31.89
N LEU A 371 32.11 -0.08 -32.50
CA LEU A 371 32.71 -1.19 -31.74
C LEU A 371 33.74 -0.62 -30.77
N LEU A 372 33.60 -0.90 -29.47
CA LEU A 372 34.51 -0.41 -28.42
C LEU A 372 35.38 -1.53 -27.84
N LYS A 373 34.83 -2.73 -27.76
CA LYS A 373 35.53 -3.92 -27.26
C LYS A 373 35.00 -5.16 -27.94
N GLN A 374 35.90 -6.09 -28.27
CA GLN A 374 35.55 -7.43 -28.71
C GLN A 374 36.57 -8.41 -28.16
N SER A 375 36.10 -9.39 -27.40
CA SER A 375 36.85 -10.57 -26.95
C SER A 375 36.01 -11.83 -27.20
N GLU A 376 36.52 -13.00 -26.81
CA GLU A 376 35.75 -14.25 -26.82
C GLU A 376 34.64 -14.26 -25.75
N GLU A 377 34.73 -13.40 -24.73
CA GLU A 377 33.85 -13.38 -23.56
C GLU A 377 32.88 -12.19 -23.57
N GLU A 378 33.24 -11.09 -24.23
CA GLU A 378 32.51 -9.83 -24.15
C GLU A 378 32.56 -9.05 -25.47
N VAL A 379 31.44 -8.42 -25.82
CA VAL A 379 31.36 -7.41 -26.87
C VAL A 379 30.78 -6.14 -26.27
N MET A 380 31.45 -5.00 -26.47
CA MET A 380 30.92 -3.69 -26.10
C MET A 380 30.80 -2.80 -27.33
N ILE A 381 29.60 -2.26 -27.52
CA ILE A 381 29.31 -1.26 -28.55
C ILE A 381 28.99 0.09 -27.92
N GLY A 382 29.32 1.17 -28.63
CA GLY A 382 29.07 2.54 -28.24
C GLY A 382 27.96 3.17 -29.06
N PHE A 383 27.21 4.06 -28.44
CA PHE A 383 26.24 4.94 -29.09
C PHE A 383 26.35 6.37 -28.54
N GLY A 384 25.84 7.34 -29.29
CA GLY A 384 26.00 8.77 -28.99
C GLY A 384 27.31 9.39 -29.54
N GLN A 385 27.62 10.60 -29.08
CA GLN A 385 28.75 11.39 -29.59
C GLN A 385 30.02 11.22 -28.75
N ASN A 386 31.20 11.45 -29.35
CA ASN A 386 32.52 11.13 -28.77
C ASN A 386 32.84 11.81 -27.41
N ARG A 387 32.14 12.87 -27.02
CA ARG A 387 32.34 13.51 -25.69
C ARG A 387 31.56 12.81 -24.56
N ASN A 388 30.43 12.16 -24.88
CA ASN A 388 29.53 11.47 -23.95
C ASN A 388 29.14 10.11 -24.56
N LEU A 389 30.16 9.30 -24.87
CA LEU A 389 29.96 7.98 -25.47
C LEU A 389 29.38 7.05 -24.40
N ASN A 390 28.22 6.44 -24.68
CA ASN A 390 27.61 5.43 -23.80
C ASN A 390 27.79 4.05 -24.42
N GLY A 391 27.96 3.04 -23.58
CA GLY A 391 28.21 1.66 -23.99
C GLY A 391 27.05 0.75 -23.71
N LEU A 392 26.88 -0.25 -24.57
CA LEU A 392 26.13 -1.47 -24.29
C LEU A 392 27.15 -2.61 -24.28
N SER A 393 27.35 -3.25 -23.13
CA SER A 393 28.19 -4.44 -23.00
C SER A 393 27.35 -5.70 -23.00
N PHE A 394 27.86 -6.75 -23.63
CA PHE A 394 27.22 -8.05 -23.76
C PHE A 394 28.20 -9.13 -23.36
N SER A 395 27.80 -9.99 -22.44
CA SER A 395 28.59 -11.16 -22.05
C SER A 395 27.69 -12.34 -21.69
N PHE A 396 28.09 -13.56 -22.05
CA PHE A 396 27.33 -14.75 -21.68
C PHE A 396 27.68 -15.19 -20.25
N ARG A 397 26.65 -15.49 -19.46
CA ARG A 397 26.75 -15.96 -18.08
C ARG A 397 26.01 -17.29 -17.94
N GLY A 398 26.74 -18.41 -18.02
CA GLY A 398 26.13 -19.74 -17.95
C GLY A 398 25.08 -19.99 -19.04
N GLU A 399 23.83 -20.25 -18.66
CA GLU A 399 22.66 -20.34 -19.57
C GLU A 399 21.90 -18.98 -19.68
N GLY A 400 22.62 -17.85 -19.63
CA GLY A 400 22.05 -16.51 -19.74
C GLY A 400 22.96 -15.53 -20.48
N LEU A 401 22.46 -14.32 -20.71
CA LEU A 401 23.17 -13.20 -21.32
C LEU A 401 23.02 -11.97 -20.42
N ASP A 402 24.14 -11.41 -20.00
CA ASP A 402 24.16 -10.11 -19.33
C ASP A 402 24.33 -9.02 -20.40
N PHE A 403 23.44 -8.04 -20.33
CA PHE A 403 23.40 -6.86 -21.16
C PHE A 403 23.47 -5.62 -20.26
N ASN A 404 24.61 -4.93 -20.27
CA ASN A 404 24.83 -3.80 -19.38
C ASN A 404 24.81 -2.48 -20.14
N ILE A 405 24.08 -1.51 -19.61
CA ILE A 405 24.11 -0.11 -20.05
C ILE A 405 25.20 0.58 -19.23
N VAL A 406 26.27 1.04 -19.89
CA VAL A 406 27.42 1.68 -19.23
C VAL A 406 27.49 3.14 -19.67
N ARG A 407 27.49 4.06 -18.70
CA ARG A 407 27.59 5.49 -18.98
C ARG A 407 29.05 5.94 -19.12
N ASN A 408 29.29 6.98 -19.92
CA ASN A 408 30.58 7.67 -20.02
C ASN A 408 31.79 6.75 -20.27
N VAL A 409 31.69 5.91 -21.31
CA VAL A 409 32.73 4.92 -21.63
C VAL A 409 34.01 5.59 -22.14
N GLU A 410 35.12 5.34 -21.46
CA GLU A 410 36.47 5.82 -21.83
C GLU A 410 37.23 4.84 -22.75
N LEU A 411 36.58 4.35 -23.82
CA LEU A 411 37.19 3.45 -24.80
C LEU A 411 37.27 4.10 -26.19
N GLU A 412 38.35 3.81 -26.91
CA GLU A 412 38.51 4.23 -28.29
C GLU A 412 37.74 3.29 -29.25
N GLU A 413 37.16 3.88 -30.30
CA GLU A 413 36.48 3.13 -31.35
C GLU A 413 37.45 2.20 -32.10
N ILE A 414 37.09 0.93 -32.21
CA ILE A 414 37.75 -0.07 -33.03
C ILE A 414 37.14 -0.02 -34.43
N PRO A 415 37.91 0.28 -35.49
CA PRO A 415 37.38 0.28 -36.85
C PRO A 415 36.84 -1.10 -37.23
N HIS A 416 35.53 -1.19 -37.49
CA HIS A 416 34.85 -2.44 -37.87
C HIS A 416 33.74 -2.15 -38.88
N GLN A 417 33.51 -3.09 -39.81
CA GLN A 417 32.42 -3.02 -40.78
C GLN A 417 31.57 -4.28 -40.72
N GLY A 418 30.25 -4.11 -40.76
CA GLY A 418 29.29 -5.21 -40.68
C GLY A 418 29.02 -5.69 -39.25
N SER A 419 28.74 -6.98 -39.10
CA SER A 419 28.30 -7.57 -37.83
C SER A 419 29.45 -8.06 -36.94
N VAL A 420 29.23 -8.01 -35.63
CA VAL A 420 30.05 -8.65 -34.60
C VAL A 420 29.28 -9.83 -34.02
N GLU A 421 30.01 -10.91 -33.70
CA GLU A 421 29.45 -12.13 -33.14
C GLU A 421 30.06 -12.40 -31.76
N LEU A 422 29.20 -12.80 -30.81
CA LEU A 422 29.57 -13.41 -29.55
C LEU A 422 28.79 -14.73 -29.43
N SER A 423 29.47 -15.82 -29.06
CA SER A 423 28.87 -17.17 -29.07
C SER A 423 29.18 -17.90 -27.76
N SER A 424 28.17 -18.60 -27.22
CA SER A 424 28.32 -19.48 -26.05
C SER A 424 27.40 -20.68 -26.18
N GLY A 425 27.99 -21.88 -26.33
CA GLY A 425 27.24 -23.12 -26.53
C GLY A 425 26.35 -23.05 -27.78
N ASN A 426 25.03 -23.17 -27.57
CA ASN A 426 24.03 -23.09 -28.64
C ASN A 426 23.51 -21.66 -28.87
N TYR A 427 23.99 -20.67 -28.12
CA TYR A 427 23.57 -19.29 -28.26
C TYR A 427 24.58 -18.49 -29.06
N LYS A 428 24.05 -17.62 -29.92
CA LYS A 428 24.85 -16.71 -30.75
C LYS A 428 24.20 -15.34 -30.78
N LEU A 429 24.89 -14.35 -30.24
CA LEU A 429 24.54 -12.95 -30.32
C LEU A 429 25.19 -12.33 -31.56
N MET A 430 24.38 -11.71 -32.41
CA MET A 430 24.79 -11.00 -33.61
C MET A 430 24.41 -9.52 -33.48
N ILE A 431 25.40 -8.64 -33.60
CA ILE A 431 25.22 -7.19 -33.51
C ILE A 431 25.67 -6.56 -34.82
N ASP A 432 24.78 -5.90 -35.56
CA ASP A 432 25.14 -5.14 -36.77
C ASP A 432 25.47 -3.69 -36.41
N ILE A 433 26.69 -3.26 -36.74
CA ILE A 433 27.23 -1.95 -36.40
C ILE A 433 26.73 -0.86 -37.35
N GLU A 434 26.55 -1.15 -38.64
CA GLU A 434 26.19 -0.16 -39.66
C GLU A 434 24.67 0.01 -39.79
N SER A 435 23.92 -1.09 -39.64
CA SER A 435 22.47 -1.13 -39.58
C SER A 435 22.06 -1.60 -38.19
N PRO A 436 22.03 -0.70 -37.17
CA PRO A 436 21.86 -1.03 -35.76
C PRO A 436 20.82 -2.11 -35.52
N SER A 437 21.29 -3.30 -35.18
CA SER A 437 20.43 -4.41 -34.80
C SER A 437 21.16 -5.32 -33.83
N ILE A 438 20.39 -5.86 -32.89
CA ILE A 438 20.86 -6.81 -31.87
C ILE A 438 19.95 -8.02 -32.00
N ASN A 439 20.54 -9.17 -32.33
CA ASN A 439 19.79 -10.39 -32.59
C ASN A 439 20.44 -11.55 -31.83
N LEU A 440 19.67 -12.23 -31.00
CA LEU A 440 20.09 -13.44 -30.31
C LEU A 440 19.46 -14.66 -30.98
N TYR A 441 20.32 -15.63 -31.28
CA TYR A 441 19.93 -16.91 -31.86
C TYR A 441 20.19 -18.03 -30.86
N LYS A 442 19.27 -18.99 -30.82
CA LYS A 442 19.46 -20.32 -30.21
C LYS A 442 19.49 -21.33 -31.36
N ASN A 443 20.65 -21.93 -31.61
CA ASN A 443 20.95 -22.66 -32.84
C ASN A 443 20.78 -21.75 -34.08
N GLU A 444 19.79 -22.05 -34.94
CA GLU A 444 19.44 -21.24 -36.12
C GLU A 444 18.17 -20.40 -35.90
N GLU A 445 17.46 -20.60 -34.79
CA GLU A 445 16.23 -19.88 -34.46
C GLU A 445 16.54 -18.57 -33.76
N ARG A 446 15.90 -17.49 -34.20
CA ARG A 446 16.07 -16.15 -33.62
C ARG A 446 15.06 -15.97 -32.49
N ILE A 447 15.55 -15.84 -31.26
CA ILE A 447 14.71 -15.75 -30.05
C ILE A 447 14.54 -14.32 -29.54
N ILE A 448 15.51 -13.44 -29.80
CA ILE A 448 15.42 -12.00 -29.53
C ILE A 448 15.91 -11.26 -30.77
N ALA A 449 15.18 -10.23 -31.18
CA ALA A 449 15.56 -9.38 -32.30
C ALA A 449 15.08 -7.96 -32.06
N THR A 450 15.88 -6.98 -32.46
CA THR A 450 15.41 -5.60 -32.58
C THR A 450 14.32 -5.50 -33.65
N HIS A 451 13.36 -4.60 -33.44
CA HIS A 451 12.25 -4.36 -34.36
C HIS A 451 12.77 -3.91 -35.76
N PRO A 452 12.25 -4.44 -36.88
CA PRO A 452 12.81 -4.15 -38.20
C PRO A 452 12.52 -2.73 -38.71
N SER A 453 11.47 -2.07 -38.20
CA SER A 453 11.04 -0.75 -38.68
C SER A 453 11.20 0.36 -37.63
N SER A 454 11.61 0.01 -36.41
CA SER A 454 11.89 0.98 -35.34
C SER A 454 13.39 1.00 -35.07
N PRO A 455 13.96 2.12 -34.60
CA PRO A 455 15.34 2.13 -34.13
C PRO A 455 15.55 1.08 -33.03
N ALA A 456 16.65 0.34 -33.10
CA ALA A 456 17.04 -0.63 -32.07
C ALA A 456 17.11 0.03 -30.68
N LEU A 457 17.60 1.26 -30.63
CA LEU A 457 17.77 2.05 -29.42
C LEU A 457 17.32 3.50 -29.65
N GLU A 458 16.56 4.03 -28.70
CA GLU A 458 16.18 5.45 -28.61
C GLU A 458 16.57 5.98 -27.24
N TRP A 459 16.95 7.26 -27.15
CA TRP A 459 17.26 7.88 -25.86
C TRP A 459 16.91 9.36 -25.84
N LYS A 460 16.61 9.85 -24.64
CA LYS A 460 16.34 11.27 -24.38
C LYS A 460 17.52 11.88 -23.64
N LEU A 461 18.08 12.94 -24.22
CA LEU A 461 19.16 13.72 -23.59
C LEU A 461 18.59 14.94 -22.89
N ASN A 462 19.06 15.21 -21.68
CA ASN A 462 18.83 16.49 -21.03
C ASN A 462 19.70 17.60 -21.63
N VAL A 463 19.59 18.81 -21.09
CA VAL A 463 20.35 19.99 -21.53
C VAL A 463 21.85 19.93 -21.27
N ASN A 464 22.31 18.96 -20.46
CA ASN A 464 23.71 18.68 -20.20
C ASN A 464 24.25 17.53 -21.09
N ASP A 465 23.49 17.10 -22.10
CA ASP A 465 23.80 15.96 -22.97
C ASP A 465 23.91 14.62 -22.20
N GLU A 466 23.21 14.48 -21.07
CA GLU A 466 23.12 13.26 -20.28
C GLU A 466 21.84 12.49 -20.64
N ILE A 467 21.91 11.16 -20.67
CA ILE A 467 20.74 10.31 -20.89
C ILE A 467 19.86 10.31 -19.63
N GLU A 468 18.57 10.60 -19.80
CA GLU A 468 17.52 10.50 -18.77
C GLU A 468 16.56 9.34 -19.01
N GLU A 469 16.46 8.86 -20.24
CA GLU A 469 15.54 7.78 -20.61
C GLU A 469 16.14 7.02 -21.79
N LEU A 470 16.11 5.69 -21.73
CA LEU A 470 16.60 4.78 -22.76
C LEU A 470 15.48 3.81 -23.13
N THR A 471 15.22 3.63 -24.42
CA THR A 471 14.18 2.73 -24.93
C THR A 471 14.76 1.72 -25.91
N PHE A 472 14.49 0.43 -25.66
CA PHE A 472 14.77 -0.67 -26.57
C PHE A 472 13.50 -1.08 -27.30
N ASN A 473 13.59 -1.29 -28.61
CA ASN A 473 12.48 -1.76 -29.42
C ASN A 473 12.77 -3.18 -29.91
N TRP A 474 12.12 -4.16 -29.30
CA TRP A 474 12.20 -5.57 -29.68
C TRP A 474 11.08 -5.94 -30.64
N HIS A 475 11.37 -6.78 -31.62
CA HIS A 475 10.36 -7.45 -32.41
C HIS A 475 9.69 -8.52 -31.55
N SER A 476 8.37 -8.45 -31.44
CA SER A 476 7.57 -9.40 -30.67
C SER A 476 6.52 -10.04 -31.57
N PRO A 477 6.72 -11.28 -32.07
CA PRO A 477 5.74 -11.94 -32.93
C PRO A 477 4.39 -12.09 -32.22
N GLU A 478 3.29 -12.17 -32.97
CA GLU A 478 1.92 -12.27 -32.40
C GLU A 478 1.73 -13.44 -31.43
N THR A 479 2.59 -14.45 -31.52
CA THR A 479 2.57 -15.64 -30.65
C THR A 479 3.33 -15.46 -29.35
N GLU A 480 4.14 -14.41 -29.20
CA GLU A 480 4.91 -14.16 -27.99
C GLU A 480 3.99 -13.59 -26.89
N LYS A 481 4.10 -14.18 -25.70
CA LYS A 481 3.33 -13.87 -24.51
C LYS A 481 4.25 -13.44 -23.39
N PHE A 482 3.77 -12.56 -22.51
CA PHE A 482 4.57 -11.98 -21.42
C PHE A 482 3.93 -12.27 -20.06
N TYR A 483 4.75 -12.70 -19.09
CA TYR A 483 4.33 -13.10 -17.75
C TYR A 483 5.25 -12.50 -16.68
N GLY A 484 4.76 -12.30 -15.45
CA GLY A 484 5.54 -11.76 -14.33
C GLY A 484 5.21 -10.30 -14.01
N PHE A 485 6.24 -9.46 -13.96
CA PHE A 485 6.19 -8.04 -13.61
C PHE A 485 5.90 -7.71 -12.12
N GLY A 486 6.16 -8.65 -11.21
CA GLY A 486 5.82 -8.53 -9.79
C GLY A 486 4.42 -9.05 -9.47
N GLU A 487 3.81 -8.54 -8.42
CA GLU A 487 2.39 -8.76 -8.15
C GLU A 487 1.55 -7.94 -9.14
N ARG A 488 0.63 -8.58 -9.88
CA ARG A 488 -0.27 -7.90 -10.84
C ARG A 488 -1.68 -8.43 -10.75
N PHE A 489 -2.66 -7.53 -10.79
CA PHE A 489 -4.07 -7.83 -10.55
C PHE A 489 -4.90 -7.93 -11.84
N ASN A 490 -4.43 -7.32 -12.94
CA ASN A 490 -5.17 -7.23 -14.19
C ASN A 490 -5.21 -8.54 -14.98
N ALA A 491 -4.07 -9.22 -15.13
CA ALA A 491 -3.92 -10.40 -15.97
C ALA A 491 -2.66 -11.19 -15.61
N ILE A 492 -2.65 -12.49 -15.95
CA ILE A 492 -1.44 -13.34 -15.93
C ILE A 492 -0.60 -13.09 -17.19
N GLU A 493 -1.26 -12.98 -18.35
CA GLU A 493 -0.64 -12.74 -19.64
C GLU A 493 -0.80 -11.25 -20.02
N GLN A 494 0.31 -10.58 -20.31
CA GLN A 494 0.36 -9.11 -20.36
C GLN A 494 0.45 -8.51 -21.77
N ARG A 495 0.47 -9.32 -22.84
CA ARG A 495 0.46 -8.80 -24.21
C ARG A 495 -0.77 -7.91 -24.44
N GLY A 496 -0.55 -6.77 -25.08
CA GLY A 496 -1.55 -5.75 -25.34
C GLY A 496 -1.68 -4.70 -24.23
N ASN A 497 -1.03 -4.90 -23.08
CA ASN A 497 -1.00 -3.93 -21.99
C ASN A 497 0.27 -3.06 -22.04
N VAL A 498 0.18 -1.90 -21.38
CA VAL A 498 1.35 -1.12 -20.95
C VAL A 498 1.52 -1.34 -19.46
N ILE A 499 2.67 -1.89 -19.07
CA ILE A 499 3.00 -2.22 -17.68
C ILE A 499 4.16 -1.34 -17.24
N ASP A 500 4.11 -0.80 -16.04
CA ASP A 500 5.17 0.00 -15.45
C ASP A 500 5.59 -0.54 -14.09
N CYS A 501 6.81 -0.19 -13.69
CA CYS A 501 7.35 -0.54 -12.38
C CYS A 501 7.48 0.71 -11.51
N TYR A 502 6.40 0.98 -10.78
CA TYR A 502 6.23 2.13 -9.91
C TYR A 502 5.40 1.70 -8.70
N VAL A 503 6.04 1.55 -7.54
CA VAL A 503 5.35 1.19 -6.28
C VAL A 503 4.25 2.20 -6.01
N TYR A 504 3.00 1.76 -5.87
CA TYR A 504 1.87 2.67 -5.70
C TYR A 504 0.77 2.09 -4.83
N ASN A 505 0.29 2.91 -3.88
CA ASN A 505 -0.90 2.59 -3.11
C ASN A 505 -2.16 2.88 -3.93
N GLN A 506 -2.66 1.86 -4.64
CA GLN A 506 -3.96 1.89 -5.31
C GLN A 506 -5.00 1.20 -4.42
N TYR A 507 -5.73 2.01 -3.65
CA TYR A 507 -6.78 1.52 -2.77
C TYR A 507 -7.96 0.95 -3.55
N ARG A 508 -8.11 -0.39 -3.51
CA ARG A 508 -9.07 -1.19 -4.29
C ARG A 508 -8.88 -1.03 -5.80
N ASP A 509 -9.48 -1.94 -6.57
CA ASP A 509 -9.57 -1.81 -8.02
C ASP A 509 -8.20 -1.54 -8.69
N GLN A 510 -7.19 -2.32 -8.33
CA GLN A 510 -5.76 -2.11 -8.63
C GLN A 510 -5.46 -1.93 -10.12
N GLY A 511 -6.19 -2.63 -11.00
CA GLY A 511 -5.95 -2.60 -12.43
C GLY A 511 -4.51 -3.01 -12.76
N THR A 512 -3.78 -2.18 -13.50
CA THR A 512 -2.36 -2.40 -13.82
C THR A 512 -1.40 -1.92 -12.74
N ARG A 513 -1.88 -1.11 -11.77
CA ARG A 513 -1.09 -0.59 -10.65
C ARG A 513 -0.91 -1.69 -9.60
N THR A 514 0.12 -1.57 -8.76
CA THR A 514 0.45 -2.59 -7.77
C THR A 514 1.34 -2.04 -6.65
N TYR A 515 1.30 -2.71 -5.50
CA TYR A 515 2.17 -2.46 -4.36
C TYR A 515 3.56 -3.07 -4.56
N ILE A 516 3.68 -4.16 -5.34
CA ILE A 516 4.96 -4.88 -5.60
C ILE A 516 5.23 -5.03 -7.10
N PRO A 517 5.56 -3.95 -7.83
CA PRO A 517 6.03 -4.07 -9.20
C PRO A 517 7.47 -4.59 -9.23
N ILE A 518 7.82 -5.46 -10.18
CA ILE A 518 9.21 -5.91 -10.38
C ILE A 518 9.51 -5.91 -11.87
N PRO A 519 10.62 -5.32 -12.35
CA PRO A 519 11.01 -5.31 -13.77
C PRO A 519 11.61 -6.66 -14.22
N PHE A 520 10.93 -7.76 -13.90
CA PHE A 520 11.27 -9.13 -14.29
C PHE A 520 10.09 -9.76 -15.02
N TYR A 521 10.30 -10.16 -16.27
CA TYR A 521 9.28 -10.84 -17.07
C TYR A 521 9.83 -12.07 -17.77
N MET A 522 8.93 -12.97 -18.14
CA MET A 522 9.23 -14.22 -18.84
C MET A 522 8.35 -14.35 -20.08
N THR A 523 8.82 -15.12 -21.05
CA THR A 523 8.07 -15.36 -22.29
C THR A 523 7.93 -16.85 -22.61
N ASN A 524 6.92 -17.17 -23.42
CA ASN A 524 6.77 -18.50 -24.01
C ASN A 524 7.82 -18.79 -25.12
N ASN A 525 8.73 -17.86 -25.41
CA ASN A 525 9.90 -18.06 -26.28
C ASN A 525 11.14 -18.55 -25.49
N GLN A 526 10.95 -19.06 -24.28
CA GLN A 526 11.99 -19.66 -23.41
C GLN A 526 13.12 -18.70 -23.00
N TYR A 527 12.78 -17.42 -22.80
CA TYR A 527 13.66 -16.46 -22.11
C TYR A 527 12.89 -15.63 -21.08
N GLY A 528 13.59 -15.22 -20.03
CA GLY A 528 13.19 -14.17 -19.11
C GLY A 528 14.15 -12.99 -19.19
N CYS A 529 13.69 -11.82 -18.78
CA CYS A 529 14.44 -10.56 -18.79
C CYS A 529 14.20 -9.86 -17.45
N PHE A 530 15.28 -9.63 -16.71
CA PHE A 530 15.28 -8.85 -15.48
C PHE A 530 16.12 -7.58 -15.69
N ILE A 531 15.55 -6.43 -15.43
CA ILE A 531 16.24 -5.13 -15.48
C ILE A 531 16.59 -4.75 -14.04
N ASP A 532 17.86 -4.87 -13.68
CA ASP A 532 18.37 -4.53 -12.36
C ASP A 532 18.52 -3.01 -12.23
N THR A 533 17.42 -2.36 -11.87
CA THR A 533 17.35 -0.91 -11.67
C THR A 533 16.29 -0.53 -10.65
N ASN A 534 16.65 0.44 -9.81
CA ASN A 534 15.77 1.06 -8.83
C ASN A 534 14.89 2.16 -9.46
N LEU A 535 15.21 2.56 -10.69
CA LEU A 535 14.54 3.62 -11.40
C LEU A 535 13.23 3.12 -12.05
N TYR A 536 12.38 4.07 -12.44
CA TYR A 536 11.15 3.77 -13.17
C TYR A 536 11.43 3.03 -14.48
N THR A 537 10.63 2.01 -14.76
CA THR A 537 10.62 1.30 -16.05
C THR A 537 9.19 1.16 -16.58
N SER A 538 9.06 1.11 -17.90
CA SER A 538 7.78 0.93 -18.59
C SER A 538 7.94 -0.03 -19.77
N PHE A 539 6.93 -0.84 -20.00
CA PHE A 539 6.90 -1.92 -20.97
C PHE A 539 5.63 -1.80 -21.81
N ASP A 540 5.76 -1.42 -23.08
CA ASP A 540 4.66 -1.48 -24.06
C ASP A 540 4.72 -2.85 -24.74
N LEU A 541 3.84 -3.76 -24.32
CA LEU A 541 3.91 -5.18 -24.67
C LEU A 541 3.05 -5.48 -25.91
N ALA A 542 3.38 -4.83 -27.03
CA ALA A 542 2.61 -4.86 -28.27
C ALA A 542 1.21 -4.24 -28.15
N SER A 543 1.08 -3.18 -27.34
CA SER A 543 -0.17 -2.43 -27.17
C SER A 543 -0.37 -1.42 -28.32
N LYS A 544 0.67 -0.64 -28.65
CA LYS A 544 0.60 0.37 -29.73
C LYS A 544 0.81 -0.22 -31.13
N GLU A 545 1.77 -1.13 -31.26
CA GLU A 545 2.09 -1.84 -32.51
C GLU A 545 2.12 -3.34 -32.20
N ASN A 546 1.34 -4.12 -32.93
CA ASN A 546 1.06 -5.52 -32.61
C ASN A 546 2.28 -6.45 -32.73
N ASP A 547 3.40 -5.99 -33.28
CA ASP A 547 4.64 -6.75 -33.44
C ASP A 547 5.87 -6.12 -32.75
N ARG A 548 5.64 -5.16 -31.85
CA ARG A 548 6.69 -4.43 -31.13
C ARG A 548 6.53 -4.49 -29.62
N CYS A 549 7.58 -4.92 -28.93
CA CYS A 549 7.74 -4.73 -27.49
C CYS A 549 8.72 -3.57 -27.26
N SER A 550 8.29 -2.50 -26.59
CA SER A 550 9.16 -1.37 -26.23
C SER A 550 9.42 -1.37 -24.73
N VAL A 551 10.70 -1.37 -24.36
CA VAL A 551 11.16 -1.34 -22.96
C VAL A 551 11.85 -0.01 -22.71
N THR A 552 11.25 0.82 -21.86
CA THR A 552 11.74 2.14 -21.48
C THR A 552 12.29 2.09 -20.06
N ILE A 553 13.51 2.59 -19.87
CA ILE A 553 14.24 2.59 -18.61
C ILE A 553 14.65 4.03 -18.31
N GLU A 554 14.22 4.58 -17.18
CA GLU A 554 14.74 5.86 -16.69
C GLU A 554 16.23 5.72 -16.35
N GLN A 555 17.00 6.79 -16.54
CA GLN A 555 18.43 6.85 -16.29
C GLN A 555 18.75 8.04 -15.39
N ALA A 556 19.66 7.84 -14.44
CA ALA A 556 20.11 8.87 -13.51
C ALA A 556 21.64 9.04 -13.62
N PRO A 557 22.20 10.27 -13.64
CA PRO A 557 23.64 10.49 -13.71
C PRO A 557 24.45 9.79 -12.60
N GLU A 558 23.82 9.58 -11.46
CA GLU A 558 24.36 8.90 -10.28
C GLU A 558 24.50 7.38 -10.48
N VAL A 559 23.74 6.80 -11.41
CA VAL A 559 23.77 5.38 -11.77
C VAL A 559 24.70 5.17 -12.96
N SER A 560 25.92 4.67 -12.70
CA SER A 560 26.95 4.47 -13.73
C SER A 560 26.67 3.29 -14.67
N GLU A 561 25.97 2.27 -14.15
CA GLU A 561 25.68 1.03 -14.86
C GLU A 561 24.24 0.56 -14.53
N THR A 562 23.53 0.05 -15.52
CA THR A 562 22.26 -0.66 -15.35
C THR A 562 22.39 -2.02 -16.00
N ASN A 563 22.21 -3.09 -15.23
CA ASN A 563 22.34 -4.46 -15.72
C ASN A 563 20.99 -4.99 -16.20
N ILE A 564 21.01 -5.69 -17.34
CA ILE A 564 19.85 -6.41 -17.87
C ILE A 564 20.25 -7.87 -18.02
N HIS A 565 19.58 -8.73 -17.28
CA HIS A 565 19.86 -10.15 -17.26
C HIS A 565 18.81 -10.88 -18.10
N PHE A 566 19.26 -11.52 -19.17
CA PHE A 566 18.44 -12.50 -19.89
C PHE A 566 18.72 -13.90 -19.36
N TYR A 567 17.68 -14.56 -18.86
CA TYR A 567 17.73 -15.94 -18.41
C TYR A 567 17.14 -16.86 -19.48
N PHE A 568 17.86 -17.89 -19.93
CA PHE A 568 17.34 -18.81 -20.94
C PHE A 568 16.83 -20.12 -20.34
N GLY A 569 15.95 -20.79 -21.10
CA GLY A 569 15.40 -22.09 -20.73
C GLY A 569 13.96 -22.00 -20.23
N GLU A 570 13.55 -22.96 -19.41
CA GLU A 570 12.19 -23.03 -18.87
C GLU A 570 11.97 -21.99 -17.77
N MET A 571 10.73 -21.50 -17.62
CA MET A 571 10.36 -20.48 -16.62
C MET A 571 10.79 -20.84 -15.20
N LYS A 572 10.70 -22.12 -14.82
CA LYS A 572 11.17 -22.62 -13.52
C LYS A 572 12.66 -22.30 -13.26
N LYS A 573 13.52 -22.48 -14.27
CA LYS A 573 14.94 -22.11 -14.18
C LYS A 573 15.13 -20.60 -14.16
N GLN A 574 14.36 -19.86 -14.97
CA GLN A 574 14.45 -18.41 -15.04
C GLN A 574 14.12 -17.77 -13.68
N ILE A 575 13.07 -18.23 -12.99
CA ILE A 575 12.71 -17.80 -11.64
C ILE A 575 13.84 -18.12 -10.66
N ALA A 576 14.39 -19.34 -10.68
CA ALA A 576 15.49 -19.71 -9.80
C ALA A 576 16.75 -18.84 -10.04
N SER A 577 17.06 -18.50 -11.29
CA SER A 577 18.17 -17.59 -11.61
C SER A 577 17.90 -16.15 -11.16
N TYR A 578 16.67 -15.66 -11.34
CA TYR A 578 16.26 -14.35 -10.81
C TYR A 578 16.42 -14.29 -9.28
N VAL A 579 15.93 -15.30 -8.58
CA VAL A 579 16.08 -15.42 -7.11
C VAL A 579 17.55 -15.51 -6.71
N GLN A 580 18.37 -16.25 -7.46
CA GLN A 580 19.81 -16.30 -7.20
C GLN A 580 20.50 -14.93 -7.30
N ASP A 581 20.03 -14.07 -8.22
CA ASP A 581 20.58 -12.72 -8.42
C ASP A 581 20.03 -11.69 -7.41
N THR A 582 18.83 -11.91 -6.86
CA THR A 582 18.11 -10.91 -6.04
C THR A 582 17.93 -11.30 -4.57
N GLY A 583 18.29 -12.53 -4.20
CA GLY A 583 18.19 -13.06 -2.83
C GLY A 583 17.11 -14.14 -2.69
N GLU A 584 17.37 -15.08 -1.79
CA GLU A 584 16.49 -16.23 -1.50
C GLU A 584 15.27 -15.81 -0.66
N PRO A 585 14.08 -16.40 -0.91
CA PRO A 585 12.91 -16.11 -0.08
C PRO A 585 13.13 -16.49 1.39
N THR A 586 12.99 -15.51 2.28
CA THR A 586 13.21 -15.72 3.72
C THR A 586 12.15 -16.64 4.30
N MET A 587 12.59 -17.79 4.84
CA MET A 587 11.69 -18.79 5.43
C MET A 587 10.92 -18.23 6.63
N VAL A 588 9.62 -18.48 6.66
CA VAL A 588 8.77 -18.16 7.82
C VAL A 588 8.80 -19.30 8.86
N PRO A 589 8.64 -18.99 10.16
CA PRO A 589 8.45 -20.01 11.18
C PRO A 589 7.12 -20.76 10.99
N ALA A 590 7.05 -22.01 11.46
CA ALA A 590 5.88 -22.87 11.21
C ALA A 590 4.54 -22.29 11.70
N TRP A 591 4.53 -21.47 12.75
CA TRP A 591 3.32 -20.82 13.24
C TRP A 591 2.73 -19.84 12.22
N ALA A 592 3.56 -19.24 11.36
CA ALA A 592 3.12 -18.32 10.31
C ALA A 592 2.38 -19.06 9.18
N LEU A 593 2.55 -20.38 9.07
CA LEU A 593 1.88 -21.20 8.08
C LEU A 593 0.50 -21.69 8.55
N GLY A 594 0.07 -21.41 9.78
CA GLY A 594 -1.31 -21.67 10.22
C GLY A 594 -2.31 -20.60 9.76
N PRO A 595 -3.57 -20.64 10.22
CA PRO A 595 -4.58 -19.59 9.99
C PRO A 595 -4.33 -18.33 10.84
N TRP A 596 -4.48 -17.16 10.21
CA TRP A 596 -4.29 -15.85 10.83
C TRP A 596 -5.63 -15.15 11.04
N MET A 597 -5.75 -14.47 12.17
CA MET A 597 -6.91 -13.69 12.56
C MET A 597 -6.55 -12.20 12.63
N SER A 598 -7.34 -11.35 11.99
CA SER A 598 -7.13 -9.90 12.01
C SER A 598 -8.45 -9.15 11.89
N SER A 599 -8.51 -7.98 12.51
CA SER A 599 -9.54 -6.96 12.26
C SER A 599 -9.06 -5.62 12.81
N ASN A 600 -9.26 -4.54 12.05
CA ASN A 600 -9.05 -3.18 12.57
C ASN A 600 -9.98 -2.86 13.75
N ASN A 601 -11.10 -3.59 13.91
CA ASN A 601 -12.08 -3.37 14.97
C ASN A 601 -11.60 -3.80 16.37
N TRP A 602 -10.50 -4.56 16.45
CA TRP A 602 -9.98 -5.12 17.70
C TRP A 602 -9.10 -4.11 18.44
N ASP A 603 -9.77 -3.17 19.08
CA ASP A 603 -9.18 -1.92 19.58
C ASP A 603 -9.00 -1.86 21.10
N ARG A 604 -9.19 -3.01 21.77
CA ARG A 604 -9.07 -3.17 23.22
C ARG A 604 -8.89 -4.65 23.62
N GLN A 605 -8.25 -4.86 24.76
CA GLN A 605 -7.92 -6.19 25.30
C GLN A 605 -9.15 -7.07 25.53
N SER A 606 -10.29 -6.50 25.93
CA SER A 606 -11.52 -7.27 26.16
C SER A 606 -12.10 -7.85 24.87
N ILE A 607 -11.98 -7.15 23.74
CA ILE A 607 -12.41 -7.66 22.43
C ILE A 607 -11.47 -8.78 22.01
N VAL A 608 -10.15 -8.55 22.10
CA VAL A 608 -9.14 -9.58 21.79
C VAL A 608 -9.38 -10.85 22.59
N THR A 609 -9.63 -10.73 23.89
CA THR A 609 -9.92 -11.88 24.77
C THR A 609 -11.17 -12.63 24.30
N ASN A 610 -12.25 -11.91 23.97
CA ASN A 610 -13.49 -12.50 23.45
C ASN A 610 -13.27 -13.22 22.11
N GLU A 611 -12.50 -12.66 21.17
CA GLU A 611 -12.24 -13.32 19.88
C GLU A 611 -11.41 -14.60 20.05
N VAL A 612 -10.48 -14.63 21.01
CA VAL A 612 -9.74 -15.86 21.38
C VAL A 612 -10.67 -16.89 22.02
N GLU A 613 -11.56 -16.46 22.93
CA GLU A 613 -12.58 -17.34 23.52
C GLU A 613 -13.51 -17.94 22.47
N LEU A 614 -14.00 -17.15 21.52
CA LEU A 614 -14.82 -17.62 20.40
C LEU A 614 -14.05 -18.55 19.46
N THR A 615 -12.78 -18.25 19.20
CA THR A 615 -11.89 -19.13 18.41
C THR A 615 -11.80 -20.51 19.06
N ASN A 616 -11.62 -20.56 20.38
CA ASN A 616 -11.59 -21.80 21.14
C ASN A 616 -12.97 -22.49 21.21
N GLU A 617 -14.06 -21.74 21.39
CA GLU A 617 -15.44 -22.26 21.41
C GLU A 617 -15.80 -22.95 20.09
N TYR A 618 -15.43 -22.33 18.97
CA TYR A 618 -15.70 -22.84 17.63
C TYR A 618 -14.63 -23.81 17.10
N ASP A 619 -13.63 -24.21 17.91
CA ASP A 619 -12.57 -25.16 17.52
C ASP A 619 -11.83 -24.72 16.23
N ILE A 620 -11.50 -23.43 16.16
CA ILE A 620 -10.74 -22.83 15.07
C ILE A 620 -9.25 -22.81 15.46
N PRO A 621 -8.36 -23.48 14.72
CA PRO A 621 -6.96 -23.62 15.12
C PRO A 621 -6.10 -22.47 14.59
N ALA A 622 -6.44 -21.23 14.92
CA ALA A 622 -5.64 -20.07 14.53
C ALA A 622 -4.27 -20.08 15.25
N THR A 623 -3.24 -19.53 14.60
CA THR A 623 -1.86 -19.48 15.11
C THR A 623 -1.31 -18.05 15.20
N VAL A 624 -1.94 -17.08 14.54
CA VAL A 624 -1.50 -15.67 14.52
C VAL A 624 -2.68 -14.75 14.73
N ILE A 625 -2.49 -13.73 15.55
CA ILE A 625 -3.38 -12.58 15.70
C ILE A 625 -2.64 -11.29 15.32
N VAL A 626 -3.30 -10.46 14.52
CA VAL A 626 -2.79 -9.13 14.15
C VAL A 626 -3.66 -8.07 14.82
N LEU A 627 -3.04 -7.10 15.49
CA LEU A 627 -3.73 -5.94 16.06
C LEU A 627 -3.29 -4.67 15.33
N GLU A 628 -4.26 -3.96 14.75
CA GLU A 628 -4.00 -2.69 14.07
C GLU A 628 -4.29 -1.49 14.96
N GLN A 629 -5.51 -1.39 15.48
CA GLN A 629 -5.95 -0.29 16.33
C GLN A 629 -5.48 -0.45 17.80
N TRP A 630 -4.21 -0.79 17.99
CA TRP A 630 -3.60 -1.03 19.30
C TRP A 630 -3.03 0.24 19.95
N SER A 631 -2.68 1.23 19.14
CA SER A 631 -1.85 2.35 19.55
C SER A 631 -2.62 3.57 20.04
N ASP A 632 -1.92 4.60 20.49
CA ASP A 632 -2.44 5.94 20.77
C ASP A 632 -2.89 6.71 19.51
N GLU A 633 -2.68 6.15 18.32
CA GLU A 633 -2.98 6.72 17.01
C GLU A 633 -2.25 8.05 16.73
N ALA A 634 -1.18 8.33 17.46
CA ALA A 634 -0.35 9.53 17.34
C ALA A 634 1.14 9.21 17.17
N THR A 635 1.65 8.27 17.95
CA THR A 635 3.05 7.86 17.94
C THR A 635 3.26 6.50 17.29
N TYR A 636 2.22 5.66 17.27
CA TYR A 636 2.27 4.27 16.79
C TYR A 636 3.29 3.38 17.51
N TYR A 637 3.78 3.80 18.69
CA TYR A 637 4.58 2.94 19.55
C TYR A 637 4.09 2.91 20.99
N MET A 638 3.13 3.75 21.38
CA MET A 638 2.44 3.67 22.67
C MET A 638 1.09 2.98 22.52
N PHE A 639 0.77 2.07 23.45
CA PHE A 639 -0.59 1.54 23.56
C PHE A 639 -1.60 2.64 23.89
N ASN A 640 -2.82 2.51 23.35
CA ASN A 640 -3.89 3.44 23.66
C ASN A 640 -4.18 3.54 25.16
N ASP A 641 -4.51 4.73 25.65
CA ASP A 641 -4.77 5.05 27.07
C ASP A 641 -3.60 4.83 28.06
N ALA A 642 -2.40 4.48 27.60
CA ALA A 642 -1.23 4.39 28.46
C ALA A 642 -0.88 5.76 29.08
N GLU A 643 -0.52 5.76 30.36
CA GLU A 643 -0.10 6.95 31.10
C GLU A 643 1.38 6.87 31.44
N TYR A 644 2.13 7.94 31.13
CA TYR A 644 3.58 8.00 31.33
C TYR A 644 4.07 9.45 31.46
N ASP A 645 5.19 9.61 32.15
CA ASP A 645 5.91 10.89 32.20
C ASP A 645 6.74 11.08 30.92
N LEU A 646 6.71 12.29 30.36
CA LEU A 646 7.56 12.61 29.21
C LEU A 646 9.04 12.54 29.59
N LYS A 647 9.83 11.91 28.72
CA LYS A 647 11.29 11.84 28.83
C LYS A 647 11.96 12.76 27.83
N HIS A 648 13.29 12.88 27.92
CA HIS A 648 14.07 13.48 26.83
C HIS A 648 13.84 12.68 25.52
N PRO A 649 13.74 13.31 24.33
CA PRO A 649 13.34 12.60 23.12
C PRO A 649 14.33 11.50 22.69
N SER A 650 15.61 11.60 23.10
CA SER A 650 16.62 10.55 22.86
C SER A 650 16.49 9.32 23.78
N GLU A 651 15.61 9.37 24.78
CA GLU A 651 15.31 8.27 25.69
C GLU A 651 14.04 7.53 25.25
N ALA A 652 13.90 6.28 25.71
CA ALA A 652 12.72 5.46 25.49
C ALA A 652 12.05 5.10 26.81
N HIS A 653 10.76 4.80 26.77
CA HIS A 653 10.03 4.26 27.90
C HIS A 653 10.22 2.73 27.97
N GLN A 654 10.33 2.23 29.19
CA GLN A 654 10.24 0.81 29.50
C GLN A 654 8.81 0.49 29.94
N TYR A 655 8.39 -0.76 29.78
CA TYR A 655 7.03 -1.19 30.13
C TYR A 655 6.68 -0.87 31.58
N GLU A 656 7.60 -1.11 32.52
CA GLU A 656 7.41 -0.90 33.96
C GLU A 656 7.30 0.57 34.39
N GLU A 657 7.65 1.51 33.50
CA GLU A 657 7.54 2.95 33.75
C GLU A 657 6.18 3.52 33.35
N MET A 658 5.37 2.74 32.64
CA MET A 658 4.06 3.13 32.16
C MET A 658 2.95 2.58 33.06
N HIS A 659 1.88 3.35 33.22
CA HIS A 659 0.67 2.91 33.89
C HIS A 659 -0.43 2.63 32.86
N PHE A 660 -0.99 1.42 32.93
CA PHE A 660 -2.11 0.99 32.11
C PHE A 660 -3.38 0.98 32.98
N PRO A 661 -4.31 1.94 32.80
CA PRO A 661 -5.46 2.06 33.67
C PRO A 661 -6.48 0.93 33.43
N GLU A 662 -7.11 0.43 34.49
CA GLU A 662 -8.13 -0.64 34.41
C GLU A 662 -9.33 -0.27 33.52
N TRP A 663 -9.66 1.02 33.43
CA TRP A 663 -10.74 1.52 32.57
C TRP A 663 -10.34 1.67 31.10
N GLY A 664 -9.03 1.67 30.80
CA GLY A 664 -8.49 1.91 29.47
C GLY A 664 -8.67 0.72 28.53
N ARG A 665 -8.34 0.94 27.26
CA ARG A 665 -8.45 -0.08 26.21
C ARG A 665 -7.50 -1.25 26.42
N TRP A 666 -6.31 -0.99 26.96
CA TRP A 666 -5.25 -1.97 27.17
C TRP A 666 -4.77 -1.95 28.62
N PRO A 667 -5.55 -2.51 29.57
CA PRO A 667 -5.22 -2.45 31.00
C PRO A 667 -4.03 -3.32 31.39
N ASP A 668 -3.69 -4.35 30.60
CA ASP A 668 -2.52 -5.21 30.82
C ASP A 668 -1.98 -5.77 29.49
N PRO A 669 -1.27 -4.96 28.66
CA PRO A 669 -0.74 -5.42 27.39
C PRO A 669 0.18 -6.64 27.52
N LYS A 670 1.03 -6.68 28.55
CA LYS A 670 1.95 -7.80 28.78
C LYS A 670 1.18 -9.08 29.12
N GLY A 671 0.23 -9.01 30.04
CA GLY A 671 -0.63 -10.14 30.36
C GLY A 671 -1.48 -10.60 29.18
N MET A 672 -1.88 -9.68 28.28
CA MET A 672 -2.54 -10.04 27.03
C MET A 672 -1.61 -10.84 26.11
N VAL A 673 -0.36 -10.42 25.90
CA VAL A 673 0.61 -11.18 25.09
C VAL A 673 0.85 -12.56 25.70
N GLU A 674 1.03 -12.64 27.01
CA GLU A 674 1.17 -13.90 27.74
C GLU A 674 -0.05 -14.82 27.53
N TYR A 675 -1.27 -14.28 27.64
CA TYR A 675 -2.52 -15.00 27.37
C TYR A 675 -2.62 -15.52 25.93
N LEU A 676 -2.20 -14.71 24.95
CA LEU A 676 -2.14 -15.13 23.55
C LEU A 676 -1.17 -16.30 23.36
N HIS A 677 0.03 -16.22 23.93
CA HIS A 677 1.03 -17.29 23.87
C HIS A 677 0.58 -18.57 24.58
N GLU A 678 -0.14 -18.46 25.70
CA GLU A 678 -0.77 -19.60 26.40
C GLU A 678 -1.79 -20.33 25.51
N ASN A 679 -2.53 -19.57 24.69
CA ASN A 679 -3.45 -20.07 23.66
C ASN A 679 -2.75 -20.42 22.33
N LYS A 680 -1.41 -20.46 22.30
CA LYS A 680 -0.58 -20.79 21.13
C LYS A 680 -0.75 -19.84 19.94
N LEU A 681 -1.15 -18.59 20.21
CA LEU A 681 -1.24 -17.52 19.23
C LEU A 681 0.02 -16.66 19.27
N LYS A 682 0.41 -16.14 18.11
CA LYS A 682 1.50 -15.19 17.94
C LYS A 682 0.95 -13.81 17.61
N LEU A 683 1.50 -12.77 18.22
CA LEU A 683 0.99 -11.40 18.08
C LEU A 683 1.85 -10.58 17.11
N LEU A 684 1.22 -10.04 16.07
CA LEU A 684 1.80 -8.99 15.24
C LEU A 684 1.11 -7.65 15.49
N LEU A 685 1.89 -6.57 15.57
CA LEU A 685 1.38 -5.20 15.72
C LEU A 685 1.54 -4.41 14.42
N TRP A 686 0.50 -3.69 14.02
CA TRP A 686 0.56 -2.80 12.86
C TRP A 686 1.54 -1.64 13.08
N GLN A 687 2.28 -1.28 12.02
CA GLN A 687 3.27 -0.22 11.99
C GLN A 687 3.24 0.53 10.65
N ILE A 688 3.82 1.74 10.65
CA ILE A 688 3.91 2.64 9.50
C ILE A 688 5.22 3.44 9.58
N PRO A 689 5.88 3.79 8.45
CA PRO A 689 7.18 4.45 8.45
C PRO A 689 7.12 6.00 8.59
N ILE A 690 6.12 6.53 9.29
CA ILE A 690 5.86 7.99 9.31
C ILE A 690 5.82 8.57 10.73
N GLN A 691 6.18 9.85 10.83
CA GLN A 691 5.86 10.68 11.99
C GLN A 691 4.57 11.45 11.68
N LYS A 692 3.47 11.06 12.33
CA LYS A 692 2.10 11.46 11.98
C LYS A 692 1.86 12.96 12.18
N TYR A 693 1.30 13.61 11.17
CA TYR A 693 0.70 14.93 11.30
C TYR A 693 -0.69 14.84 11.94
N LEU A 694 -0.90 15.56 13.05
CA LEU A 694 -2.12 15.49 13.85
C LEU A 694 -3.12 16.63 13.57
N ASN A 695 -3.28 17.06 12.31
CA ASN A 695 -4.31 18.04 11.89
C ASN A 695 -4.46 19.24 12.85
N LYS A 696 -3.34 19.87 13.21
CA LYS A 696 -3.25 21.05 14.11
C LYS A 696 -3.67 20.79 15.56
N GLN A 697 -3.75 19.52 15.97
CA GLN A 697 -3.77 19.10 17.37
C GLN A 697 -2.35 19.00 17.92
N TYR A 698 -2.26 19.19 19.23
CA TYR A 698 -1.01 19.06 19.95
C TYR A 698 -1.03 17.76 20.73
N HIS A 699 -0.05 16.90 20.53
CA HIS A 699 0.22 15.73 21.35
C HIS A 699 1.66 15.81 21.86
N PRO A 700 1.93 15.89 23.18
CA PRO A 700 3.25 16.28 23.69
C PRO A 700 4.40 15.39 23.22
N LEU A 701 4.21 14.07 23.26
CA LEU A 701 5.24 13.10 22.85
C LEU A 701 5.51 13.16 21.34
N ASN A 702 4.47 13.00 20.51
CA ASN A 702 4.57 13.16 19.05
C ASN A 702 5.19 14.51 18.64
N ALA A 703 4.83 15.64 19.27
CA ALA A 703 5.42 16.95 18.95
C ALA A 703 6.91 17.03 19.33
N GLN A 704 7.29 16.45 20.47
CA GLN A 704 8.68 16.39 20.93
C GLN A 704 9.53 15.48 20.02
N ASP A 705 8.98 14.34 19.61
CA ASP A 705 9.61 13.42 18.67
C ASP A 705 9.75 14.06 17.28
N GLU A 706 8.71 14.74 16.79
CA GLU A 706 8.76 15.49 15.54
C GLU A 706 9.89 16.54 15.55
N ALA A 707 9.97 17.36 16.61
CA ALA A 707 11.03 18.34 16.77
C ALA A 707 12.42 17.68 16.80
N PHE A 708 12.57 16.57 17.53
CA PHE A 708 13.85 15.86 17.62
C PHE A 708 14.28 15.26 16.28
N MET A 709 13.35 14.69 15.51
CA MET A 709 13.64 14.14 14.18
C MET A 709 14.09 15.24 13.20
N ILE A 710 13.49 16.43 13.27
CA ILE A 710 13.91 17.59 12.47
C ILE A 710 15.31 18.07 12.90
N GLU A 711 15.56 18.20 14.21
CA GLU A 711 16.83 18.70 14.75
C GLU A 711 18.02 17.78 14.47
N ASN A 712 17.80 16.47 14.34
CA ASN A 712 18.84 15.46 14.15
C ASN A 712 18.88 14.87 12.72
N ASP A 713 18.15 15.45 11.76
CA ASP A 713 18.17 15.03 10.36
C ASP A 713 17.76 13.55 10.14
N PHE A 714 16.74 13.09 10.86
CA PHE A 714 16.22 11.71 10.78
C PHE A 714 15.17 11.49 9.70
N LEU A 715 14.79 12.57 9.00
CA LEU A 715 13.71 12.59 8.03
C LEU A 715 14.27 12.64 6.61
N VAL A 716 13.53 12.06 5.67
CA VAL A 716 13.73 12.31 4.24
C VAL A 716 13.62 13.81 3.99
N LYS A 717 14.40 14.34 3.03
CA LYS A 717 14.46 15.79 2.75
C LYS A 717 14.08 16.12 1.31
N ASN A 718 13.55 17.32 1.12
CA ASN A 718 13.42 17.96 -0.19
C ASN A 718 14.80 18.33 -0.76
N GLU A 719 14.85 18.70 -2.04
CA GLU A 719 16.10 19.15 -2.71
C GLU A 719 16.77 20.35 -2.01
N ASP A 720 15.98 21.23 -1.40
CA ASP A 720 16.45 22.42 -0.69
C ASP A 720 16.94 22.14 0.74
N GLY A 721 16.88 20.87 1.17
CA GLY A 721 17.30 20.42 2.50
C GLY A 721 16.22 20.52 3.58
N THR A 722 15.02 21.00 3.26
CA THR A 722 13.89 21.02 4.20
C THR A 722 13.30 19.61 4.41
N PRO A 723 12.73 19.29 5.59
CA PRO A 723 12.10 18.00 5.82
C PRO A 723 10.93 17.72 4.86
N TYR A 724 10.91 16.52 4.28
CA TYR A 724 9.89 16.07 3.33
C TYR A 724 8.60 15.69 4.03
N ARG A 725 7.49 16.30 3.62
CA ARG A 725 6.14 15.91 4.03
C ARG A 725 5.42 15.23 2.87
N ILE A 726 4.74 14.13 3.18
CA ILE A 726 3.95 13.36 2.20
C ILE A 726 2.90 14.30 1.58
N PRO A 727 2.88 14.49 0.25
CA PRO A 727 2.10 15.55 -0.35
C PRO A 727 0.65 15.15 -0.67
N GLU A 728 0.36 13.86 -0.79
CA GLU A 728 -0.94 13.33 -1.18
C GLU A 728 -1.17 11.91 -0.65
N ASN A 729 -2.40 11.41 -0.83
CA ASN A 729 -2.87 10.09 -0.38
C ASN A 729 -2.82 9.93 1.16
N TRP A 730 -2.62 8.70 1.62
CA TRP A 730 -2.66 8.35 3.04
C TRP A 730 -1.52 9.01 3.82
N PHE A 731 -1.80 9.46 5.04
CA PHE A 731 -0.86 10.19 5.90
C PHE A 731 -0.30 11.51 5.33
N THR A 732 -1.08 12.18 4.47
CA THR A 732 -0.76 13.52 3.95
C THR A 732 -0.26 14.47 5.05
N LYS A 733 0.75 15.27 4.72
CA LYS A 733 1.53 16.17 5.61
C LYS A 733 2.38 15.49 6.69
N SER A 734 2.31 14.18 6.89
CA SER A 734 3.21 13.49 7.82
C SER A 734 4.64 13.50 7.30
N PHE A 735 5.62 13.42 8.20
CA PHE A 735 7.01 13.26 7.79
C PHE A 735 7.34 11.78 7.52
N LEU A 736 8.24 11.55 6.56
CA LEU A 736 8.72 10.22 6.22
C LEU A 736 10.06 9.94 6.92
N MET A 737 10.14 8.80 7.61
CA MET A 737 11.36 8.33 8.29
C MET A 737 12.43 7.95 7.27
N ASP A 738 13.69 8.32 7.49
CA ASP A 738 14.80 7.86 6.64
C ASP A 738 15.48 6.64 7.26
N PHE A 739 15.11 5.44 6.81
CA PHE A 739 15.69 4.17 7.31
C PHE A 739 17.12 3.93 6.82
N SER A 740 17.59 4.70 5.83
CA SER A 740 18.99 4.66 5.40
C SER A 740 19.94 5.33 6.42
N ASN A 741 19.37 6.08 7.38
CA ASN A 741 20.11 6.71 8.47
C ASN A 741 20.16 5.77 9.69
N GLU A 742 21.33 5.17 9.94
CA GLU A 742 21.52 4.22 11.04
C GLU A 742 21.15 4.81 12.42
N GLU A 743 21.53 6.07 12.70
CA GLU A 743 21.22 6.73 13.98
C GLU A 743 19.71 6.96 14.13
N ALA A 744 19.04 7.32 13.03
CA ALA A 744 17.61 7.50 13.00
C ALA A 744 16.90 6.15 13.26
N SER A 745 17.31 5.09 12.58
CA SER A 745 16.79 3.73 12.76
C SER A 745 16.99 3.23 14.20
N GLU A 746 18.17 3.42 14.79
CA GLU A 746 18.44 3.10 16.19
C GLU A 746 17.50 3.85 17.14
N TRP A 747 17.32 5.16 16.95
CA TRP A 747 16.39 5.97 17.75
C TRP A 747 14.95 5.48 17.61
N TRP A 748 14.54 5.16 16.38
CA TRP A 748 13.21 4.66 16.06
C TRP A 748 12.93 3.36 16.80
N PHE A 749 13.80 2.35 16.66
CA PHE A 749 13.59 1.04 17.29
C PHE A 749 13.79 1.04 18.80
N LYS A 750 14.65 1.91 19.34
CA LYS A 750 14.76 2.10 20.79
C LYS A 750 13.42 2.42 21.44
N LYS A 751 12.56 3.20 20.78
CA LYS A 751 11.20 3.53 21.26
C LYS A 751 10.22 2.36 21.17
N ARG A 752 10.45 1.40 20.27
CA ARG A 752 9.63 0.20 20.11
C ARG A 752 10.16 -1.00 20.91
N GLN A 753 11.35 -0.91 21.49
CA GLN A 753 12.01 -2.03 22.17
C GLN A 753 11.13 -2.72 23.22
N TYR A 754 10.37 -1.94 24.00
CA TYR A 754 9.51 -2.52 25.04
C TYR A 754 8.42 -3.45 24.47
N LEU A 755 8.01 -3.28 23.20
CA LEU A 755 7.05 -4.16 22.52
C LEU A 755 7.64 -5.57 22.34
N ILE A 756 8.90 -5.65 21.94
CA ILE A 756 9.66 -6.91 21.88
C ILE A 756 9.86 -7.49 23.28
N ASP A 757 10.19 -6.63 24.26
CA ASP A 757 10.45 -7.06 25.64
C ASP A 757 9.20 -7.68 26.30
N ILE A 758 7.99 -7.27 25.93
CA ILE A 758 6.72 -7.89 26.40
C ILE A 758 6.28 -9.10 25.58
N GLY A 759 7.01 -9.48 24.53
CA GLY A 759 6.79 -10.71 23.77
C GLY A 759 6.03 -10.57 22.45
N VAL A 760 5.93 -9.38 21.86
CA VAL A 760 5.42 -9.22 20.49
C VAL A 760 6.27 -10.06 19.53
N ASP A 761 5.61 -10.78 18.62
CA ASP A 761 6.23 -11.77 17.72
C ASP A 761 6.45 -11.24 16.30
N GLY A 762 6.28 -9.93 16.08
CA GLY A 762 6.56 -9.27 14.82
C GLY A 762 5.61 -8.12 14.52
N PHE A 763 5.63 -7.64 13.27
CA PHE A 763 4.94 -6.42 12.88
C PHE A 763 4.23 -6.56 11.53
N LYS A 764 3.00 -6.04 11.43
CA LYS A 764 2.36 -5.79 10.13
C LYS A 764 2.88 -4.43 9.65
N THR A 765 3.89 -4.45 8.80
CA THR A 765 4.59 -3.27 8.27
C THR A 765 3.86 -2.74 7.04
N ASP A 766 2.90 -1.85 7.29
CA ASP A 766 2.01 -1.31 6.26
C ASP A 766 2.60 -0.05 5.61
N GLY A 767 2.06 0.32 4.45
CA GLY A 767 2.55 1.43 3.65
C GLY A 767 3.93 1.18 3.03
N GLY A 768 4.67 2.27 2.81
CA GLY A 768 5.97 2.28 2.12
C GLY A 768 5.92 2.99 0.76
N GLU A 769 4.73 3.30 0.24
CA GLU A 769 4.53 3.90 -1.09
C GLU A 769 4.57 5.44 -1.07
N PHE A 770 5.32 6.03 -0.13
CA PHE A 770 5.21 7.45 0.28
C PHE A 770 6.22 8.40 -0.36
N VAL A 771 7.11 7.94 -1.23
CA VAL A 771 8.16 8.77 -1.83
C VAL A 771 7.66 9.41 -3.12
N PHE A 772 7.22 10.68 -3.03
CA PHE A 772 6.79 11.49 -4.17
C PHE A 772 7.77 12.64 -4.42
N GLY A 773 8.25 12.76 -5.65
CA GLY A 773 9.29 13.71 -6.03
C GLY A 773 10.63 13.02 -6.33
N LYS A 774 11.16 13.23 -7.54
CA LYS A 774 12.42 12.64 -8.02
C LYS A 774 13.64 13.23 -7.31
N GLY A 775 13.52 14.47 -6.86
CA GLY A 775 14.57 15.26 -6.23
C GLY A 775 14.89 14.97 -4.77
N LEU A 776 14.01 14.23 -4.07
CA LEU A 776 14.16 13.98 -2.64
C LEU A 776 15.54 13.42 -2.29
N LYS A 777 16.02 13.69 -1.07
CA LYS A 777 17.35 13.32 -0.59
C LYS A 777 17.25 12.39 0.62
N PHE A 778 17.97 11.28 0.54
CA PHE A 778 18.15 10.30 1.59
C PHE A 778 19.59 10.35 2.13
N SER A 779 19.79 9.90 3.37
CA SER A 779 21.08 9.98 4.07
C SER A 779 22.19 9.13 3.42
N ASN A 780 21.82 8.05 2.73
CA ASN A 780 22.73 7.21 1.95
C ASN A 780 23.19 7.87 0.62
N GLY A 781 22.69 9.06 0.30
CA GLY A 781 23.04 9.84 -0.89
C GLY A 781 22.16 9.56 -2.10
N GLN A 782 21.23 8.61 -2.02
CA GLN A 782 20.28 8.32 -3.08
C GLN A 782 19.18 9.38 -3.16
N THR A 783 18.51 9.39 -4.31
CA THR A 783 17.42 10.35 -4.57
C THR A 783 16.06 9.69 -4.64
N GLY A 784 14.99 10.50 -4.62
CA GLY A 784 13.62 10.00 -4.79
C GLY A 784 13.40 9.21 -6.09
N LYS A 785 14.21 9.43 -7.14
CA LYS A 785 14.20 8.60 -8.36
C LYS A 785 14.49 7.12 -8.10
N GLU A 786 15.45 6.85 -7.21
CA GLU A 786 15.88 5.49 -6.86
C GLU A 786 15.04 4.94 -5.71
N MET A 787 14.79 5.80 -4.72
CA MET A 787 14.21 5.40 -3.46
C MET A 787 12.70 5.19 -3.52
N ARG A 788 11.98 5.68 -4.54
CA ARG A 788 10.55 5.41 -4.60
C ARG A 788 10.21 3.93 -4.58
N ASN A 789 10.90 3.17 -5.42
CA ASN A 789 10.66 1.75 -5.53
C ASN A 789 11.36 0.99 -4.40
N LEU A 790 12.55 1.43 -3.96
CA LEU A 790 13.32 0.73 -2.93
C LEU A 790 12.87 0.99 -1.49
N TYR A 791 12.37 2.17 -1.16
CA TYR A 791 12.01 2.56 0.20
C TYR A 791 11.17 1.54 0.99
N PRO A 792 10.12 0.89 0.42
CA PRO A 792 9.42 -0.16 1.17
C PRO A 792 10.34 -1.29 1.63
N ASN A 793 11.32 -1.71 0.82
CA ASN A 793 12.25 -2.76 1.22
C ASN A 793 13.15 -2.31 2.39
N ASP A 794 13.71 -1.10 2.35
CA ASP A 794 14.53 -0.56 3.46
C ASP A 794 13.73 -0.50 4.77
N TYR A 795 12.47 -0.04 4.68
CA TYR A 795 11.56 -0.01 5.82
C TYR A 795 11.28 -1.41 6.39
N ILE A 796 10.98 -2.37 5.53
CA ILE A 796 10.64 -3.74 5.92
C ILE A 796 11.86 -4.47 6.49
N GLU A 797 13.02 -4.31 5.86
CA GLU A 797 14.30 -4.88 6.33
C GLU A 797 14.61 -4.41 7.75
N ALA A 798 14.54 -3.09 7.99
CA ALA A 798 14.83 -2.50 9.28
C ALA A 798 13.91 -3.07 10.39
N TYR A 799 12.61 -3.24 10.12
CA TYR A 799 11.68 -3.86 11.06
C TYR A 799 11.86 -5.36 11.22
N TYR A 800 12.23 -6.05 10.14
CA TYR A 800 12.47 -7.48 10.19
C TYR A 800 13.69 -7.78 11.06
N ASP A 801 14.80 -7.09 10.84
CA ASP A 801 16.01 -7.18 11.67
C ASP A 801 15.70 -6.89 13.15
N PHE A 802 14.88 -5.87 13.41
CA PHE A 802 14.44 -5.56 14.77
C PHE A 802 13.58 -6.68 15.39
N ALA A 803 12.64 -7.25 14.63
CA ALA A 803 11.73 -8.32 15.08
C ALA A 803 12.45 -9.66 15.33
N GLN A 804 13.60 -9.89 14.69
CA GLN A 804 14.39 -11.11 14.85
C GLN A 804 14.90 -11.34 16.29
N GLN A 805 14.89 -10.32 17.16
CA GLN A 805 15.16 -10.49 18.60
C GLN A 805 14.27 -11.55 19.28
N ASN A 806 13.03 -11.73 18.79
CA ASN A 806 12.09 -12.76 19.24
C ASN A 806 11.81 -13.84 18.17
N ASN A 807 12.68 -13.98 17.16
CA ASN A 807 12.40 -14.76 15.94
C ASN A 807 11.09 -14.33 15.25
N GLY A 808 10.76 -13.04 15.33
CA GLY A 808 9.55 -12.48 14.78
C GLY A 808 9.63 -12.21 13.28
N ILE A 809 8.49 -11.95 12.65
CA ILE A 809 8.41 -11.70 11.20
C ILE A 809 7.80 -10.33 10.88
N THR A 810 7.95 -9.91 9.63
CA THR A 810 7.16 -8.83 9.04
C THR A 810 6.05 -9.38 8.15
N PHE A 811 4.96 -8.63 8.05
CA PHE A 811 3.85 -8.86 7.12
C PHE A 811 3.55 -7.56 6.38
N SER A 812 3.84 -7.50 5.08
CA SER A 812 3.95 -6.25 4.29
C SER A 812 3.14 -6.25 3.00
N ARG A 813 2.73 -5.10 2.48
CA ARG A 813 2.07 -5.02 1.16
C ARG A 813 2.97 -4.49 0.05
N ALA A 814 3.83 -3.52 0.36
CA ALA A 814 4.67 -2.87 -0.62
C ALA A 814 6.03 -3.55 -0.72
N GLY A 815 6.65 -3.46 -1.89
CA GLY A 815 7.98 -4.00 -2.13
C GLY A 815 8.43 -3.80 -3.57
N TYR A 816 9.68 -4.18 -3.85
CA TYR A 816 10.25 -4.10 -5.19
C TYR A 816 11.20 -5.28 -5.44
N ILE A 817 12.28 -5.08 -6.20
CA ILE A 817 13.34 -6.08 -6.40
C ILE A 817 13.86 -6.55 -5.04
N GLY A 818 13.82 -7.87 -4.79
CA GLY A 818 14.29 -8.45 -3.53
C GLY A 818 13.24 -8.49 -2.42
N ALA A 819 11.98 -8.10 -2.67
CA ALA A 819 10.92 -8.17 -1.66
C ALA A 819 10.77 -9.58 -1.04
N GLN A 820 11.05 -10.66 -1.79
CA GLN A 820 11.03 -12.02 -1.27
C GLN A 820 12.01 -12.27 -0.10
N ASN A 821 13.05 -11.43 0.04
CA ASN A 821 14.03 -11.53 1.12
C ASN A 821 13.41 -11.20 2.49
N PHE A 822 12.14 -10.76 2.52
CA PHE A 822 11.39 -10.51 3.73
C PHE A 822 10.23 -11.52 3.89
N PRO A 823 9.89 -11.93 5.12
CA PRO A 823 9.12 -13.15 5.36
C PRO A 823 7.73 -13.25 4.75
N ALA A 824 6.83 -12.26 4.85
CA ALA A 824 5.44 -12.43 4.42
C ALA A 824 4.85 -11.17 3.78
N HIS A 825 4.06 -11.36 2.73
CA HIS A 825 3.42 -10.28 1.97
C HIS A 825 1.92 -10.50 1.78
N TRP A 826 1.13 -9.43 1.66
CA TRP A 826 -0.29 -9.51 1.30
C TRP A 826 -0.68 -8.60 0.13
N ALA A 827 -1.77 -8.98 -0.54
CA ALA A 827 -2.27 -8.35 -1.77
C ALA A 827 -2.83 -6.92 -1.63
N GLY A 828 -2.69 -6.29 -0.46
CA GLY A 828 -3.30 -5.00 -0.17
C GLY A 828 -4.83 -5.04 -0.11
N ASP A 829 -5.42 -3.89 -0.38
CA ASP A 829 -6.79 -3.55 -0.01
C ASP A 829 -7.79 -3.86 -1.14
N GLU A 830 -8.78 -4.72 -0.90
CA GLU A 830 -9.82 -5.09 -1.89
C GLU A 830 -11.25 -5.25 -1.35
N ARG A 831 -12.23 -5.11 -2.25
CA ARG A 831 -13.66 -5.22 -1.94
C ARG A 831 -14.09 -6.67 -1.71
N SER A 832 -15.14 -6.86 -0.91
CA SER A 832 -15.79 -8.16 -0.73
C SER A 832 -16.66 -8.57 -1.93
N THR A 833 -16.02 -8.95 -3.04
CA THR A 833 -16.70 -9.41 -4.26
C THR A 833 -16.01 -10.62 -4.90
N PHE A 834 -16.73 -11.39 -5.70
CA PHE A 834 -16.12 -12.45 -6.52
C PHE A 834 -15.14 -11.91 -7.56
N ASP A 835 -15.32 -10.68 -8.05
CA ASP A 835 -14.38 -10.08 -9.01
C ASP A 835 -13.04 -9.77 -8.34
N ALA A 836 -13.06 -9.18 -7.15
CA ALA A 836 -11.87 -8.99 -6.32
C ALA A 836 -11.19 -10.33 -5.98
N PHE A 837 -11.96 -11.38 -5.64
CA PHE A 837 -11.41 -12.72 -5.43
C PHE A 837 -10.66 -13.24 -6.67
N LYS A 838 -11.20 -13.04 -7.89
CA LYS A 838 -10.48 -13.39 -9.13
C LYS A 838 -9.18 -12.61 -9.29
N ARG A 839 -9.20 -11.30 -9.02
CA ARG A 839 -8.02 -10.43 -9.10
C ARG A 839 -6.96 -10.81 -8.07
N SER A 840 -7.34 -11.15 -6.84
CA SER A 840 -6.42 -11.66 -5.82
C SER A 840 -5.78 -12.99 -6.24
N LEU A 841 -6.53 -13.88 -6.88
CA LEU A 841 -5.97 -15.13 -7.43
C LEU A 841 -4.93 -14.86 -8.53
N ILE A 842 -5.22 -13.92 -9.43
CA ILE A 842 -4.27 -13.46 -10.45
C ILE A 842 -3.01 -12.85 -9.80
N ALA A 843 -3.18 -12.02 -8.78
CA ALA A 843 -2.11 -11.40 -8.02
C ALA A 843 -1.19 -12.44 -7.36
N GLY A 844 -1.74 -13.43 -6.67
CA GLY A 844 -0.95 -14.48 -6.00
C GLY A 844 -0.14 -15.34 -6.98
N ILE A 845 -0.67 -15.63 -8.17
CA ILE A 845 0.08 -16.36 -9.21
C ILE A 845 1.19 -15.49 -9.81
N ASN A 846 0.94 -14.21 -10.07
CA ASN A 846 1.94 -13.26 -10.55
C ASN A 846 3.05 -13.01 -9.52
N ALA A 847 2.70 -12.88 -8.24
CA ALA A 847 3.64 -12.83 -7.13
C ALA A 847 4.57 -14.06 -7.12
N GLY A 848 4.01 -15.25 -7.40
CA GLY A 848 4.80 -16.47 -7.59
C GLY A 848 5.79 -16.39 -8.75
N PHE A 849 5.40 -15.88 -9.92
CA PHE A 849 6.33 -15.65 -11.04
C PHE A 849 7.49 -14.72 -10.65
N ALA A 850 7.27 -13.82 -9.71
CA ALA A 850 8.27 -12.87 -9.21
C ALA A 850 9.06 -13.37 -7.98
N GLY A 851 8.97 -14.65 -7.63
CA GLY A 851 9.72 -15.25 -6.50
C GLY A 851 9.14 -14.97 -5.11
N ILE A 852 8.02 -14.24 -5.01
CA ILE A 852 7.34 -13.97 -3.73
C ILE A 852 6.66 -15.26 -3.27
N THR A 853 7.27 -15.92 -2.29
CA THR A 853 6.86 -17.26 -1.84
C THR A 853 5.72 -17.21 -0.82
N PHE A 854 5.84 -16.34 0.18
CA PHE A 854 4.92 -16.25 1.31
C PHE A 854 3.91 -15.13 1.10
N TRP A 855 3.02 -15.35 0.14
CA TRP A 855 1.96 -14.43 -0.22
C TRP A 855 0.64 -14.82 0.48
N GLY A 856 -0.10 -13.81 0.92
CA GLY A 856 -1.44 -13.90 1.49
C GLY A 856 -2.37 -12.84 0.91
N TRP A 857 -3.64 -12.91 1.32
CA TRP A 857 -4.65 -11.93 0.93
C TRP A 857 -5.75 -11.90 1.99
N ASP A 858 -6.54 -10.84 1.97
CA ASP A 858 -7.72 -10.73 2.82
C ASP A 858 -8.85 -11.57 2.23
N LEU A 859 -8.98 -12.82 2.72
CA LEU A 859 -9.98 -13.73 2.18
C LEU A 859 -11.38 -13.11 2.23
N ALA A 860 -12.11 -13.26 1.12
CA ALA A 860 -13.42 -12.65 0.89
C ALA A 860 -13.46 -11.10 0.90
N GLY A 861 -12.31 -10.42 0.82
CA GLY A 861 -12.17 -8.96 0.82
C GLY A 861 -12.41 -8.33 2.20
N PHE A 862 -11.67 -7.27 2.51
CA PHE A 862 -11.72 -6.60 3.81
C PHE A 862 -12.65 -5.37 3.85
N ASN A 863 -12.98 -4.80 2.68
CA ASN A 863 -13.75 -3.55 2.53
C ASN A 863 -15.11 -3.76 1.83
N GLY A 864 -16.05 -2.84 2.13
CA GLY A 864 -17.40 -2.81 1.58
C GLY A 864 -18.39 -3.62 2.42
N GLU A 865 -19.58 -3.85 1.86
CA GLU A 865 -20.58 -4.73 2.46
C GLU A 865 -19.95 -6.07 2.87
N ILE A 866 -20.44 -6.65 3.97
CA ILE A 866 -19.96 -7.94 4.45
C ILE A 866 -20.12 -9.00 3.33
N PRO A 867 -19.16 -9.90 3.11
CA PRO A 867 -19.24 -10.86 2.02
C PRO A 867 -20.49 -11.75 2.16
N SER A 868 -21.01 -12.20 1.01
CA SER A 868 -22.03 -13.24 1.03
C SER A 868 -21.47 -14.51 1.68
N ALA A 869 -22.35 -15.32 2.28
CA ALA A 869 -21.94 -16.59 2.87
C ALA A 869 -21.21 -17.50 1.86
N GLU A 870 -21.66 -17.48 0.59
CA GLU A 870 -21.01 -18.20 -0.49
C GLU A 870 -19.60 -17.69 -0.76
N LEU A 871 -19.42 -16.37 -0.95
CA LEU A 871 -18.10 -15.77 -1.17
C LEU A 871 -17.15 -16.14 -0.03
N PHE A 872 -17.59 -16.00 1.22
CA PHE A 872 -16.77 -16.33 2.37
C PHE A 872 -16.36 -17.80 2.41
N MET A 873 -17.28 -18.74 2.18
CA MET A 873 -16.98 -20.18 2.16
C MET A 873 -16.04 -20.56 1.01
N ARG A 874 -16.28 -20.02 -0.20
CA ARG A 874 -15.42 -20.25 -1.38
C ARG A 874 -14.02 -19.70 -1.16
N SER A 875 -13.90 -18.45 -0.70
CA SER A 875 -12.62 -17.83 -0.39
C SER A 875 -11.88 -18.55 0.74
N SER A 876 -12.59 -19.00 1.79
CA SER A 876 -11.99 -19.78 2.89
C SER A 876 -11.40 -21.10 2.40
N SER A 877 -12.10 -21.79 1.48
CA SER A 877 -11.61 -23.04 0.89
C SER A 877 -10.32 -22.85 0.08
N MET A 878 -10.20 -21.75 -0.66
CA MET A 878 -9.00 -21.40 -1.42
C MET A 878 -7.85 -20.94 -0.51
N ALA A 879 -8.15 -20.10 0.49
CA ALA A 879 -7.14 -19.57 1.42
C ALA A 879 -6.43 -20.68 2.21
N ALA A 880 -7.09 -21.81 2.49
CA ALA A 880 -6.43 -22.98 3.10
C ALA A 880 -5.27 -23.53 2.25
N PHE A 881 -5.30 -23.31 0.94
CA PHE A 881 -4.26 -23.68 -0.03
C PHE A 881 -3.53 -22.47 -0.64
N CYS A 882 -3.46 -21.36 0.11
CA CYS A 882 -2.53 -20.26 -0.14
C CYS A 882 -1.27 -20.40 0.75
N PRO A 883 -0.15 -19.76 0.41
CA PRO A 883 1.04 -19.74 1.27
C PRO A 883 0.71 -19.19 2.67
N ILE A 884 -0.03 -18.08 2.77
CA ILE A 884 -0.58 -17.54 4.02
C ILE A 884 -2.12 -17.52 3.97
N MET A 885 -2.77 -17.98 5.04
CA MET A 885 -4.22 -17.99 5.19
C MET A 885 -4.64 -16.93 6.22
N GLN A 886 -5.33 -15.87 5.80
CA GLN A 886 -5.71 -14.77 6.69
C GLN A 886 -7.09 -14.20 6.36
N TYR A 887 -7.88 -13.88 7.38
CA TYR A 887 -8.99 -12.93 7.24
C TYR A 887 -8.66 -11.61 7.91
N HIS A 888 -9.24 -10.53 7.38
CA HIS A 888 -9.08 -9.17 7.88
C HIS A 888 -10.33 -8.33 7.59
N ALA A 889 -10.47 -7.20 8.27
CA ALA A 889 -11.55 -6.25 8.10
C ALA A 889 -11.03 -4.82 8.33
N GLU A 890 -11.46 -3.89 7.47
CA GLU A 890 -10.89 -2.54 7.41
C GLU A 890 -11.32 -1.61 8.54
N SER A 891 -12.62 -1.53 8.84
CA SER A 891 -13.14 -0.39 9.59
C SER A 891 -14.31 -0.72 10.49
N LYS A 892 -14.42 0.10 11.55
CA LYS A 892 -15.61 0.14 12.42
C LYS A 892 -16.75 0.78 11.66
N ALA A 893 -17.91 0.12 11.71
CA ALA A 893 -19.16 0.61 11.16
C ALA A 893 -20.29 0.37 12.16
N GLU A 894 -21.51 0.78 11.82
CA GLU A 894 -22.73 0.56 12.63
C GLU A 894 -22.90 -0.90 13.08
N PHE A 895 -22.48 -1.84 12.23
CA PHE A 895 -22.42 -3.27 12.55
C PHE A 895 -20.99 -3.76 12.40
N SER A 896 -20.59 -4.76 13.22
CA SER A 896 -19.28 -5.41 13.10
C SER A 896 -19.04 -5.86 11.65
N GLN A 897 -17.92 -5.40 11.11
CA GLN A 897 -17.43 -5.74 9.78
C GLN A 897 -16.41 -6.88 9.83
N ASP A 898 -16.24 -7.54 10.97
CA ASP A 898 -15.25 -8.60 11.11
C ASP A 898 -15.52 -9.72 10.10
N ARG A 899 -14.46 -10.17 9.41
CA ARG A 899 -14.51 -11.36 8.56
C ARG A 899 -14.32 -12.64 9.38
N THR A 900 -14.68 -12.60 10.68
CA THR A 900 -14.71 -13.78 11.53
C THR A 900 -15.89 -14.70 11.15
N PRO A 901 -15.73 -16.02 11.18
CA PRO A 901 -16.79 -16.92 10.72
C PRO A 901 -18.12 -16.76 11.47
N TRP A 902 -18.06 -16.51 12.79
CA TRP A 902 -19.26 -16.25 13.60
C TRP A 902 -19.93 -14.92 13.26
N ASN A 903 -19.17 -13.87 12.94
CA ASN A 903 -19.77 -12.61 12.51
C ASN A 903 -20.42 -12.75 11.14
N ILE A 904 -19.76 -13.40 10.18
CA ILE A 904 -20.36 -13.68 8.86
C ILE A 904 -21.62 -14.52 9.00
N ALA A 905 -21.60 -15.60 9.80
CA ALA A 905 -22.78 -16.42 10.05
C ALA A 905 -23.94 -15.61 10.64
N LYS A 906 -23.69 -14.79 11.66
CA LYS A 906 -24.67 -13.91 12.27
C LYS A 906 -25.24 -12.88 11.28
N ARG A 907 -24.38 -12.26 10.48
CA ARG A 907 -24.74 -11.16 9.56
C ARG A 907 -25.47 -11.66 8.30
N THR A 908 -25.15 -12.87 7.84
CA THR A 908 -25.80 -13.51 6.68
C THR A 908 -26.96 -14.43 7.06
N GLY A 909 -27.08 -14.81 8.33
CA GLY A 909 -28.05 -15.80 8.82
C GLY A 909 -27.72 -17.25 8.45
N GLN A 910 -26.45 -17.55 8.14
CA GLN A 910 -26.00 -18.83 7.61
C GLN A 910 -24.95 -19.48 8.52
N GLU A 911 -25.37 -20.27 9.50
CA GLU A 911 -24.51 -20.95 10.48
C GLU A 911 -23.44 -21.86 9.85
N GLN A 912 -23.73 -22.47 8.68
CA GLN A 912 -22.81 -23.35 7.97
C GLN A 912 -21.46 -22.70 7.63
N VAL A 913 -21.39 -21.36 7.60
CA VAL A 913 -20.13 -20.62 7.39
C VAL A 913 -19.07 -21.00 8.42
N ILE A 914 -19.47 -21.17 9.68
CA ILE A 914 -18.56 -21.56 10.77
C ILE A 914 -18.01 -22.96 10.52
N ASP A 915 -18.89 -23.90 10.15
CA ASP A 915 -18.52 -25.29 9.91
C ASP A 915 -17.53 -25.41 8.73
N VAL A 916 -17.78 -24.68 7.64
CA VAL A 916 -16.92 -24.69 6.44
C VAL A 916 -15.56 -24.06 6.75
N TYR A 917 -15.53 -22.87 7.38
CA TYR A 917 -14.25 -22.27 7.75
C TYR A 917 -13.47 -23.16 8.71
N ARG A 918 -14.12 -23.70 9.75
CA ARG A 918 -13.49 -24.62 10.71
C ARG A 918 -12.89 -25.83 10.00
N TYR A 919 -13.62 -26.44 9.06
CA TYR A 919 -13.12 -27.58 8.29
C TYR A 919 -11.85 -27.23 7.52
N PHE A 920 -11.83 -26.11 6.80
CA PHE A 920 -10.67 -25.69 5.99
C PHE A 920 -9.49 -25.20 6.83
N ALA A 921 -9.73 -24.52 7.95
CA ALA A 921 -8.69 -24.15 8.90
C ALA A 921 -8.04 -25.40 9.54
N ASN A 922 -8.83 -26.39 9.95
CA ASN A 922 -8.32 -27.66 10.46
C ASN A 922 -7.64 -28.49 9.36
N LEU A 923 -8.16 -28.49 8.14
CA LEU A 923 -7.51 -29.13 7.00
C LEU A 923 -6.12 -28.54 6.76
N ARG A 924 -5.99 -27.21 6.80
CA ARG A 924 -4.70 -26.54 6.69
C ARG A 924 -3.74 -27.01 7.79
N MET A 925 -4.21 -27.13 9.03
CA MET A 925 -3.39 -27.68 10.11
C MET A 925 -3.06 -29.16 9.92
N ASN A 926 -3.95 -29.95 9.31
CA ASN A 926 -3.62 -31.32 8.95
C ASN A 926 -2.53 -31.39 7.87
N LEU A 927 -2.52 -30.43 6.95
CA LEU A 927 -1.54 -30.25 5.90
C LEU A 927 -0.27 -29.53 6.35
N LEU A 928 -0.18 -29.01 7.58
CA LEU A 928 0.97 -28.22 8.03
C LEU A 928 2.34 -28.89 7.78
N PRO A 929 2.52 -30.22 7.95
CA PRO A 929 3.79 -30.86 7.60
C PRO A 929 4.12 -30.75 6.10
N TYR A 930 3.12 -30.95 5.23
CA TYR A 930 3.25 -30.76 3.79
C TYR A 930 3.53 -29.29 3.42
N ILE A 931 2.77 -28.36 3.98
CA ILE A 931 2.92 -26.92 3.74
C ILE A 931 4.32 -26.46 4.15
N TYR A 932 4.81 -26.90 5.32
CA TYR A 932 6.15 -26.57 5.79
C TYR A 932 7.24 -27.14 4.89
N GLN A 933 7.08 -28.39 4.43
CA GLN A 933 8.03 -29.00 3.49
C GLN A 933 8.14 -28.19 2.19
N GLU A 934 6.99 -27.79 1.64
CA GLU A 934 6.95 -27.00 0.41
C GLU A 934 7.48 -25.57 0.64
N ALA A 935 7.21 -24.98 1.80
CA ALA A 935 7.79 -23.70 2.22
C ALA A 935 9.32 -23.75 2.30
N GLU A 936 9.87 -24.74 3.01
CA GLU A 936 11.33 -24.95 3.15
C GLU A 936 11.96 -25.15 1.76
N LYS A 937 11.32 -25.94 0.90
CA LYS A 937 11.78 -26.16 -0.47
C LYS A 937 11.71 -24.88 -1.30
N SER A 938 10.63 -24.12 -1.21
CA SER A 938 10.46 -22.88 -1.95
C SER A 938 11.49 -21.82 -1.54
N SER A 939 11.74 -21.66 -0.24
CA SER A 939 12.80 -20.79 0.27
C SER A 939 14.18 -21.17 -0.25
N PHE A 940 14.51 -22.46 -0.32
CA PHE A 940 15.82 -22.91 -0.81
C PHE A 940 15.97 -22.89 -2.34
N THR A 941 14.88 -23.11 -3.09
CA THR A 941 14.93 -23.26 -4.55
C THR A 941 14.48 -22.03 -5.33
N GLY A 942 13.85 -21.06 -4.66
CA GLY A 942 13.21 -19.91 -5.28
C GLY A 942 11.91 -20.22 -6.03
N ILE A 943 11.49 -21.49 -6.14
CA ILE A 943 10.28 -21.84 -6.86
C ILE A 943 9.07 -21.62 -5.94
N PRO A 944 8.10 -20.76 -6.29
CA PRO A 944 7.03 -20.30 -5.37
C PRO A 944 6.11 -21.42 -4.92
N MET A 945 5.52 -21.37 -3.72
CA MET A 945 4.58 -22.41 -3.27
C MET A 945 3.30 -22.43 -4.12
N MET A 946 2.68 -21.27 -4.31
CA MET A 946 1.52 -21.08 -5.19
C MET A 946 2.03 -20.70 -6.58
N ARG A 947 1.86 -21.59 -7.56
CA ARG A 947 2.54 -21.45 -8.86
C ARG A 947 1.65 -21.82 -10.05
N SER A 948 1.74 -21.05 -11.12
CA SER A 948 1.05 -21.34 -12.39
C SER A 948 1.44 -22.72 -12.91
N LEU A 949 0.49 -23.44 -13.52
CA LEU A 949 0.80 -24.68 -14.25
C LEU A 949 1.83 -24.45 -15.37
N LEU A 950 1.91 -23.24 -15.91
CA LEU A 950 2.88 -22.87 -16.95
C LEU A 950 4.34 -23.04 -16.51
N ILE A 951 4.62 -22.94 -15.20
CA ILE A 951 5.97 -23.11 -14.65
C ILE A 951 6.43 -24.57 -14.77
N GLU A 952 5.52 -25.53 -14.61
CA GLU A 952 5.83 -26.97 -14.64
C GLU A 952 5.52 -27.61 -16.02
N TYR A 953 4.59 -27.02 -16.78
CA TYR A 953 4.13 -27.52 -18.09
C TYR A 953 4.23 -26.45 -19.19
N PRO A 954 5.42 -25.86 -19.44
CA PRO A 954 5.57 -24.72 -20.35
C PRO A 954 5.23 -25.02 -21.82
N GLU A 955 5.33 -26.29 -22.23
CA GLU A 955 5.03 -26.73 -23.60
C GLU A 955 3.53 -27.03 -23.82
N ASP A 956 2.74 -27.06 -22.75
CA ASP A 956 1.31 -27.36 -22.81
C ASP A 956 0.50 -26.09 -23.14
N LYS A 957 -0.03 -26.02 -24.36
CA LYS A 957 -0.81 -24.86 -24.81
C LYS A 957 -2.12 -24.65 -24.06
N ASN A 958 -2.62 -25.65 -23.33
CA ASN A 958 -3.85 -25.53 -22.54
C ASN A 958 -3.65 -24.74 -21.24
N VAL A 959 -2.41 -24.61 -20.75
CA VAL A 959 -2.12 -23.86 -19.51
C VAL A 959 -1.71 -22.40 -19.77
N GLU A 960 -1.57 -22.01 -21.04
CA GLU A 960 -1.24 -20.63 -21.40
C GLU A 960 -2.39 -19.67 -21.03
N GLY A 961 -2.12 -18.73 -20.12
CA GLY A 961 -3.12 -17.75 -19.64
C GLY A 961 -4.12 -18.30 -18.63
N LEU A 962 -3.95 -19.55 -18.19
CA LEU A 962 -4.77 -20.13 -17.13
C LEU A 962 -4.39 -19.51 -15.78
N TYR A 963 -5.40 -18.95 -15.11
CA TYR A 963 -5.24 -18.23 -13.85
C TYR A 963 -6.11 -18.78 -12.72
N ASP A 964 -7.11 -19.59 -13.06
CA ASP A 964 -8.16 -20.04 -12.15
C ASP A 964 -7.90 -21.44 -11.57
N GLU A 965 -6.73 -22.02 -11.85
CA GLU A 965 -6.18 -23.21 -11.20
C GLU A 965 -4.65 -23.14 -11.16
N TYR A 966 -4.06 -23.70 -10.11
CA TYR A 966 -2.63 -23.54 -9.81
C TYR A 966 -2.09 -24.76 -9.07
N LEU A 967 -0.76 -24.91 -9.03
CA LEU A 967 -0.11 -25.86 -8.12
C LEU A 967 0.16 -25.20 -6.77
N PHE A 968 -0.12 -25.93 -5.71
CA PHE A 968 0.32 -25.60 -4.35
C PHE A 968 1.37 -26.63 -3.93
N GLY A 969 2.62 -26.18 -3.90
CA GLY A 969 3.79 -27.05 -3.81
C GLY A 969 3.99 -27.87 -5.09
N ASP A 970 4.67 -29.01 -4.96
CA ASP A 970 4.90 -29.91 -6.10
C ASP A 970 3.75 -30.88 -6.40
N SER A 971 2.84 -31.07 -5.44
CA SER A 971 1.97 -32.24 -5.42
C SER A 971 0.50 -31.92 -5.62
N LEU A 972 0.01 -30.74 -5.22
CA LEU A 972 -1.41 -30.41 -5.24
C LEU A 972 -1.75 -29.47 -6.40
N LEU A 973 -2.72 -29.82 -7.22
CA LEU A 973 -3.41 -28.92 -8.14
C LEU A 973 -4.71 -28.46 -7.49
N ILE A 974 -4.87 -27.15 -7.35
CA ILE A 974 -6.01 -26.50 -6.70
C ILE A 974 -6.81 -25.76 -7.77
N ALA A 975 -8.13 -25.96 -7.80
CA ALA A 975 -9.02 -25.28 -8.74
C ALA A 975 -10.22 -24.65 -7.98
N PRO A 976 -10.07 -23.45 -7.38
CA PRO A 976 -11.10 -22.82 -6.57
C PRO A 976 -12.35 -22.44 -7.38
N VAL A 977 -13.55 -22.55 -6.81
CA VAL A 977 -14.76 -22.04 -7.48
C VAL A 977 -14.86 -20.52 -7.27
N ILE A 978 -14.67 -19.78 -8.35
CA ILE A 978 -14.57 -18.31 -8.38
C ILE A 978 -15.76 -17.63 -9.07
N GLU A 979 -16.79 -18.39 -9.42
CA GLU A 979 -18.04 -17.89 -10.00
C GLU A 979 -19.18 -18.04 -8.98
N GLU A 980 -19.93 -16.97 -8.76
CA GLU A 980 -21.06 -16.95 -7.84
C GLU A 980 -22.17 -17.90 -8.32
N GLY A 981 -22.70 -18.70 -7.40
CA GLY A 981 -23.75 -19.69 -7.64
C GLY A 981 -23.28 -20.97 -8.34
N ALA A 982 -22.00 -21.09 -8.69
CA ALA A 982 -21.48 -22.27 -9.37
C ALA A 982 -21.40 -23.46 -8.41
N VAL A 983 -21.81 -24.64 -8.89
CA VAL A 983 -21.76 -25.93 -8.16
C VAL A 983 -20.86 -26.96 -8.84
N SER A 984 -20.27 -26.58 -9.97
CA SER A 984 -19.24 -27.33 -10.67
C SER A 984 -18.37 -26.35 -11.45
N ARG A 985 -17.18 -26.79 -11.85
CA ARG A 985 -16.32 -26.06 -12.78
C ARG A 985 -15.50 -27.01 -13.64
N LYS A 986 -14.99 -26.48 -14.75
CA LYS A 986 -13.97 -27.19 -15.53
C LYS A 986 -12.64 -27.14 -14.80
N VAL A 987 -11.92 -28.26 -14.82
CA VAL A 987 -10.55 -28.38 -14.31
C VAL A 987 -9.71 -29.05 -15.37
N TYR A 988 -8.57 -28.46 -15.70
CA TYR A 988 -7.61 -29.08 -16.60
C TYR A 988 -6.53 -29.83 -15.80
N LEU A 989 -6.38 -31.12 -16.08
CA LEU A 989 -5.34 -31.95 -15.52
C LEU A 989 -4.27 -32.14 -16.59
N PRO A 990 -3.05 -31.59 -16.43
CA PRO A 990 -1.96 -31.77 -17.39
C PRO A 990 -1.50 -33.22 -17.52
N GLU A 991 -0.56 -33.48 -18.44
CA GLU A 991 0.03 -34.81 -18.61
C GLU A 991 0.53 -35.40 -17.28
N GLY A 992 0.07 -36.62 -16.99
CA GLY A 992 0.38 -37.32 -15.75
C GLY A 992 -0.80 -38.10 -15.21
N THR A 993 -0.55 -38.88 -14.16
CA THR A 993 -1.61 -39.47 -13.35
C THR A 993 -1.88 -38.57 -12.16
N TRP A 994 -3.16 -38.26 -11.97
CA TRP A 994 -3.69 -37.42 -10.90
C TRP A 994 -4.71 -38.21 -10.09
N PHE A 995 -4.79 -37.94 -8.81
CA PHE A 995 -5.78 -38.51 -7.90
C PHE A 995 -6.63 -37.40 -7.31
N ASP A 996 -7.95 -37.53 -7.34
CA ASP A 996 -8.80 -36.64 -6.55
C ASP A 996 -8.42 -36.77 -5.07
N PHE A 997 -8.11 -35.65 -4.42
CA PHE A 997 -7.56 -35.61 -3.07
C PHE A 997 -8.54 -36.14 -2.02
N TRP A 998 -9.84 -36.04 -2.29
CA TRP A 998 -10.90 -36.37 -1.35
C TRP A 998 -11.33 -37.84 -1.46
N THR A 999 -11.44 -38.35 -2.67
CA THR A 999 -12.01 -39.68 -2.99
C THR A 999 -10.94 -40.71 -3.36
N GLY A 1000 -9.75 -40.27 -3.77
CA GLY A 1000 -8.72 -41.13 -4.33
C GLY A 1000 -9.01 -41.64 -5.74
N GLU A 1001 -10.03 -41.11 -6.42
CA GLU A 1001 -10.33 -41.46 -7.81
C GLU A 1001 -9.16 -41.08 -8.72
N LYS A 1002 -8.77 -41.99 -9.62
CA LYS A 1002 -7.62 -41.83 -10.50
C LYS A 1002 -8.02 -41.26 -11.86
N PHE A 1003 -7.31 -40.22 -12.29
CA PHE A 1003 -7.43 -39.58 -13.60
C PHE A 1003 -6.10 -39.67 -14.36
N LEU A 1004 -6.19 -39.86 -15.68
CA LEU A 1004 -5.04 -39.84 -16.58
C LEU A 1004 -5.15 -38.61 -17.48
N GLY A 1005 -4.28 -37.63 -17.26
CA GLY A 1005 -4.18 -36.44 -18.09
C GLY A 1005 -3.33 -36.68 -19.37
N PRO A 1006 -3.34 -35.75 -20.34
CA PRO A 1006 -4.03 -34.46 -20.30
C PRO A 1006 -5.54 -34.61 -20.52
N ILE A 1007 -6.36 -34.02 -19.64
CA ILE A 1007 -7.83 -34.05 -19.75
C ILE A 1007 -8.46 -32.84 -19.06
N THR A 1008 -9.54 -32.30 -19.62
CA THR A 1008 -10.44 -31.38 -18.91
C THR A 1008 -11.63 -32.16 -18.37
N ILE A 1009 -11.84 -32.09 -17.07
CA ILE A 1009 -12.98 -32.73 -16.38
C ILE A 1009 -13.97 -31.67 -15.89
N GLU A 1010 -15.22 -32.08 -15.71
CA GLU A 1010 -16.23 -31.31 -15.00
C GLU A 1010 -16.19 -31.75 -13.53
N ALA A 1011 -15.66 -30.92 -12.66
CA ALA A 1011 -15.54 -31.21 -11.24
C ALA A 1011 -16.75 -30.65 -10.48
N GLU A 1012 -17.55 -31.52 -9.88
CA GLU A 1012 -18.62 -31.11 -8.96
C GLU A 1012 -18.00 -30.56 -7.67
N ALA A 1013 -18.47 -29.40 -7.23
CA ALA A 1013 -17.99 -28.73 -6.02
C ALA A 1013 -19.13 -27.91 -5.41
N GLY A 1014 -19.80 -28.47 -4.41
CA GLY A 1014 -20.72 -27.73 -3.53
C GLY A 1014 -20.01 -26.56 -2.84
N VAL A 1015 -20.76 -25.64 -2.22
CA VAL A 1015 -20.20 -24.41 -1.60
C VAL A 1015 -19.14 -24.68 -0.52
N ASP A 1016 -19.22 -25.85 0.10
CA ASP A 1016 -18.34 -26.40 1.13
C ASP A 1016 -17.18 -27.24 0.57
N GLN A 1017 -17.00 -27.29 -0.74
CA GLN A 1017 -16.02 -28.12 -1.44
C GLN A 1017 -15.12 -27.30 -2.37
N ILE A 1018 -13.90 -27.79 -2.57
CA ILE A 1018 -12.94 -27.27 -3.54
C ILE A 1018 -12.29 -28.45 -4.29
N PRO A 1019 -12.27 -28.47 -5.63
CA PRO A 1019 -11.55 -29.47 -6.40
C PRO A 1019 -10.04 -29.40 -6.12
N VAL A 1020 -9.47 -30.52 -5.69
CA VAL A 1020 -8.04 -30.67 -5.39
C VAL A 1020 -7.56 -32.01 -5.92
N TYR A 1021 -6.44 -32.01 -6.64
CA TYR A 1021 -5.88 -33.22 -7.25
C TYR A 1021 -4.41 -33.39 -6.86
N VAL A 1022 -4.03 -34.62 -6.54
CA VAL A 1022 -2.68 -34.98 -6.13
C VAL A 1022 -1.96 -35.66 -7.27
N ARG A 1023 -0.75 -35.19 -7.59
CA ARG A 1023 0.12 -35.82 -8.57
C ARG A 1023 0.52 -37.22 -8.07
N SER A 1024 0.49 -38.21 -8.96
CA SER A 1024 0.92 -39.58 -8.64
C SER A 1024 2.39 -39.66 -8.20
N ASN A 1025 2.71 -40.75 -7.48
CA ASN A 1025 4.01 -41.09 -6.93
C ASN A 1025 4.52 -40.06 -5.90
N GLN A 1026 3.60 -39.62 -5.06
CA GLN A 1026 3.85 -38.69 -3.96
C GLN A 1026 3.45 -39.32 -2.63
N ALA A 1027 4.24 -39.04 -1.61
CA ALA A 1027 3.99 -39.36 -0.22
C ALA A 1027 3.86 -38.06 0.57
N MET A 1028 2.71 -37.88 1.19
CA MET A 1028 2.33 -36.66 1.89
C MET A 1028 2.19 -36.95 3.37
N LEU A 1029 3.01 -36.31 4.19
CA LEU A 1029 2.90 -36.38 5.64
C LEU A 1029 1.83 -35.40 6.12
N LEU A 1030 0.95 -35.88 6.97
CA LEU A 1030 -0.18 -35.16 7.53
C LEU A 1030 -0.21 -35.33 9.06
N ASN A 1031 -0.86 -34.41 9.75
CA ASN A 1031 -1.23 -34.53 11.15
C ASN A 1031 -2.75 -34.58 11.28
N VAL A 1032 -3.32 -35.74 11.61
CA VAL A 1032 -4.78 -35.90 11.74
C VAL A 1032 -5.13 -36.23 13.19
N ASP A 1033 -6.43 -36.25 13.52
CA ASP A 1033 -6.89 -36.77 14.79
C ASP A 1033 -7.00 -38.31 14.75
N LYS A 1034 -7.55 -38.90 15.81
CA LYS A 1034 -7.76 -40.36 15.92
C LYS A 1034 -8.78 -40.93 14.92
N SER A 1035 -9.60 -40.08 14.29
CA SER A 1035 -10.53 -40.50 13.23
C SER A 1035 -9.82 -40.70 11.88
N GLU A 1036 -8.59 -40.22 11.74
CA GLU A 1036 -7.76 -40.27 10.53
C GLU A 1036 -8.39 -39.53 9.33
N LYS A 1037 -9.32 -38.61 9.59
CA LYS A 1037 -10.01 -37.84 8.56
C LYS A 1037 -9.33 -36.49 8.33
N LEU A 1038 -9.41 -36.02 7.09
CA LEU A 1038 -9.07 -34.64 6.74
C LEU A 1038 -10.11 -33.67 7.32
N GLY A 1039 -9.65 -32.48 7.70
CA GLY A 1039 -10.47 -31.45 8.36
C GLY A 1039 -10.80 -31.78 9.83
N SER A 1040 -10.19 -32.83 10.40
CA SER A 1040 -10.32 -33.15 11.82
C SER A 1040 -9.45 -32.21 12.66
N SER A 1041 -9.93 -31.83 13.85
CA SER A 1041 -9.18 -30.94 14.72
C SER A 1041 -7.97 -31.62 15.36
N VAL A 1042 -6.80 -31.00 15.12
CA VAL A 1042 -5.53 -31.31 15.79
C VAL A 1042 -5.08 -30.14 16.67
N GLY A 1043 -5.94 -29.13 16.85
CA GLY A 1043 -5.61 -27.88 17.50
C GLY A 1043 -4.57 -27.04 16.75
N ASN A 1044 -3.99 -26.08 17.45
CA ASN A 1044 -2.97 -25.16 16.95
C ASN A 1044 -1.57 -25.40 17.55
N ASP A 1045 -1.36 -26.52 18.26
CA ASP A 1045 -0.03 -26.88 18.76
C ASP A 1045 0.85 -27.40 17.62
N ILE A 1046 1.83 -26.57 17.23
CA ILE A 1046 2.80 -26.88 16.18
C ILE A 1046 4.05 -27.60 16.69
N THR A 1047 4.08 -28.03 17.95
CA THR A 1047 5.28 -28.66 18.56
C THR A 1047 5.20 -30.18 18.61
N THR A 1048 4.04 -30.77 18.32
CA THR A 1048 3.81 -32.21 18.35
C THR A 1048 2.79 -32.66 17.29
N TYR A 1049 2.74 -33.98 17.05
CA TYR A 1049 1.67 -34.60 16.27
C TYR A 1049 0.62 -35.23 17.19
N GLU A 1050 -0.66 -35.15 16.82
CA GLU A 1050 -1.72 -35.95 17.44
C GLU A 1050 -1.72 -37.36 16.83
N GLN A 1051 -1.85 -37.47 15.51
CA GLN A 1051 -1.74 -38.74 14.78
C GLN A 1051 -1.08 -38.49 13.41
N PRO A 1052 0.24 -38.75 13.28
CA PRO A 1052 0.91 -38.58 12.00
C PRO A 1052 0.47 -39.66 11.00
N LEU A 1053 0.10 -39.24 9.80
CA LEU A 1053 -0.39 -40.08 8.71
C LEU A 1053 0.37 -39.74 7.42
N CYS A 1054 0.97 -40.74 6.78
CA CYS A 1054 1.56 -40.60 5.46
C CYS A 1054 0.63 -41.19 4.39
N LYS A 1055 0.04 -40.33 3.57
CA LYS A 1055 -0.74 -40.75 2.39
C LYS A 1055 0.18 -40.92 1.18
N ILE A 1056 0.15 -42.09 0.55
CA ILE A 1056 0.98 -42.46 -0.60
C ILE A 1056 0.07 -42.64 -1.81
N TYR A 1057 0.21 -41.75 -2.79
CA TYR A 1057 -0.50 -41.81 -4.06
C TYR A 1057 0.33 -42.59 -5.05
N TYR A 1058 0.05 -43.87 -5.23
CA TYR A 1058 0.92 -44.78 -5.95
C TYR A 1058 0.44 -45.01 -7.40
N GLU A 1059 1.37 -44.90 -8.35
CA GLU A 1059 1.19 -45.39 -9.73
C GLU A 1059 2.30 -46.35 -10.16
N LYS A 1060 3.54 -46.06 -9.76
CA LYS A 1060 4.74 -46.84 -10.04
C LYS A 1060 5.74 -46.70 -8.91
N ALA A 1061 6.80 -47.51 -8.94
CA ALA A 1061 7.86 -47.43 -7.95
C ALA A 1061 8.53 -46.04 -7.92
N PHE A 1062 8.77 -45.51 -6.73
CA PHE A 1062 9.40 -44.20 -6.52
C PHE A 1062 10.13 -44.12 -5.18
N ARG A 1063 10.95 -43.08 -5.02
CA ARG A 1063 11.61 -42.73 -3.77
C ARG A 1063 11.38 -41.27 -3.47
N GLN A 1064 11.19 -40.95 -2.19
CA GLN A 1064 10.97 -39.60 -1.74
C GLN A 1064 11.58 -39.39 -0.37
N LYS A 1065 12.03 -38.16 -0.13
CA LYS A 1065 12.40 -37.67 1.20
C LYS A 1065 11.41 -36.59 1.59
N VAL A 1066 10.87 -36.72 2.80
CA VAL A 1066 9.93 -35.76 3.40
C VAL A 1066 10.55 -35.19 4.67
N SER A 1067 10.60 -33.87 4.78
CA SER A 1067 10.93 -33.11 6.00
C SER A 1067 9.66 -32.51 6.60
N ASP A 1068 9.67 -32.22 7.90
CA ASP A 1068 8.58 -31.54 8.57
C ASP A 1068 9.06 -30.41 9.50
N HIS A 1069 8.11 -29.65 10.03
CA HIS A 1069 8.36 -28.51 10.94
C HIS A 1069 8.93 -28.92 12.31
N LEU A 1070 8.90 -30.21 12.66
CA LEU A 1070 9.46 -30.75 13.91
C LEU A 1070 10.91 -31.23 13.72
N GLY A 1071 11.47 -31.10 12.52
CA GLY A 1071 12.82 -31.55 12.17
C GLY A 1071 12.94 -33.06 11.92
N ASN A 1072 11.81 -33.78 11.78
CA ASN A 1072 11.86 -35.19 11.38
C ASN A 1072 12.18 -35.32 9.90
N GLN A 1073 12.76 -36.48 9.55
CA GLN A 1073 12.94 -36.89 8.16
C GLN A 1073 12.34 -38.26 7.95
N LEU A 1074 11.55 -38.40 6.88
CA LEU A 1074 11.02 -39.66 6.38
C LEU A 1074 11.62 -39.94 5.01
N GLU A 1075 12.46 -40.97 4.94
CA GLU A 1075 12.99 -41.49 3.68
C GLU A 1075 12.17 -42.72 3.27
N LEU A 1076 11.53 -42.62 2.11
CA LEU A 1076 10.56 -43.58 1.61
C LEU A 1076 11.03 -44.19 0.29
N SER A 1077 10.95 -45.51 0.17
CA SER A 1077 11.10 -46.24 -1.09
C SER A 1077 9.89 -47.15 -1.30
N VAL A 1078 9.14 -46.91 -2.37
CA VAL A 1078 7.99 -47.72 -2.76
C VAL A 1078 8.39 -48.59 -3.95
N GLU A 1079 8.31 -49.90 -3.78
CA GLU A 1079 8.67 -50.90 -4.78
C GLU A 1079 7.46 -51.78 -5.11
N GLU A 1080 7.40 -52.28 -6.34
CA GLU A 1080 6.34 -53.16 -6.80
C GLU A 1080 6.88 -54.56 -7.07
N THR A 1081 6.15 -55.56 -6.62
CA THR A 1081 6.35 -56.97 -7.01
C THR A 1081 5.10 -57.48 -7.76
N GLU A 1082 5.13 -58.73 -8.23
CA GLU A 1082 3.97 -59.32 -8.92
C GLU A 1082 2.69 -59.26 -8.07
N GLU A 1083 2.80 -59.48 -6.75
CA GLU A 1083 1.64 -59.59 -5.83
C GLU A 1083 1.51 -58.42 -4.83
N ASP A 1084 2.63 -57.79 -4.44
CA ASP A 1084 2.68 -56.80 -3.35
C ASP A 1084 3.27 -55.45 -3.78
N ILE A 1085 2.86 -54.38 -3.10
CA ILE A 1085 3.59 -53.11 -2.99
C ILE A 1085 4.37 -53.11 -1.69
N ILE A 1086 5.68 -52.90 -1.75
CA ILE A 1086 6.58 -52.89 -0.61
C ILE A 1086 6.98 -51.43 -0.33
N ILE A 1087 6.62 -50.94 0.85
CA ILE A 1087 7.04 -49.63 1.35
C ILE A 1087 8.17 -49.84 2.35
N GLN A 1088 9.35 -49.31 2.03
CA GLN A 1088 10.47 -49.20 2.97
C GLN A 1088 10.50 -47.77 3.48
N ALA A 1089 10.33 -47.58 4.78
CA ALA A 1089 10.28 -46.27 5.41
C ALA A 1089 11.31 -46.19 6.54
N GLN A 1090 12.19 -45.20 6.46
CA GLN A 1090 13.15 -44.85 7.50
C GLN A 1090 12.77 -43.50 8.11
N HIS A 1091 12.44 -43.48 9.40
CA HIS A 1091 11.98 -42.28 10.09
C HIS A 1091 12.07 -42.39 11.62
N SER A 1092 12.11 -41.22 12.29
CA SER A 1092 12.00 -41.08 13.75
C SER A 1092 10.57 -40.88 14.25
N ILE A 1093 9.61 -40.62 13.35
CA ILE A 1093 8.24 -40.22 13.70
C ILE A 1093 7.52 -41.34 14.46
N GLU A 1094 7.11 -41.05 15.70
CA GLU A 1094 6.37 -42.00 16.52
C GLU A 1094 4.94 -42.20 16.00
N HIS A 1095 4.45 -43.44 16.08
CA HIS A 1095 3.07 -43.79 15.69
C HIS A 1095 2.65 -43.46 14.24
N LEU A 1096 3.61 -43.20 13.34
CA LEU A 1096 3.34 -42.93 11.92
C LEU A 1096 2.54 -44.07 11.27
N LYS A 1097 1.41 -43.71 10.67
CA LYS A 1097 0.56 -44.59 9.86
C LYS A 1097 0.78 -44.34 8.37
N PHE A 1098 0.46 -45.33 7.55
CA PHE A 1098 0.54 -45.22 6.09
C PHE A 1098 -0.80 -45.61 5.47
N GLU A 1099 -1.25 -44.81 4.51
CA GLU A 1099 -2.40 -45.08 3.65
C GLU A 1099 -1.92 -45.08 2.20
N VAL A 1100 -2.25 -46.10 1.41
CA VAL A 1100 -1.82 -46.21 0.00
C VAL A 1100 -3.03 -46.14 -0.91
N ILE A 1101 -3.01 -45.18 -1.84
CA ILE A 1101 -4.07 -44.87 -2.79
C ILE A 1101 -3.62 -45.28 -4.18
N GLY A 1102 -4.56 -45.71 -5.04
CA GLY A 1102 -4.30 -46.06 -6.44
C GLY A 1102 -3.95 -47.52 -6.71
N THR A 1103 -4.06 -48.39 -5.70
CA THR A 1103 -3.74 -49.82 -5.84
C THR A 1103 -4.77 -50.74 -5.19
N ASN A 1104 -4.96 -51.92 -5.79
CA ASN A 1104 -5.69 -53.04 -5.20
C ASN A 1104 -4.75 -54.18 -4.75
N LYS A 1105 -3.43 -54.01 -4.90
CA LYS A 1105 -2.43 -54.99 -4.45
C LYS A 1105 -2.29 -54.98 -2.94
N ASN A 1106 -1.77 -56.06 -2.38
CA ASN A 1106 -1.43 -56.12 -0.97
C ASN A 1106 -0.29 -55.15 -0.67
N VAL A 1107 -0.38 -54.42 0.44
CA VAL A 1107 0.64 -53.45 0.86
C VAL A 1107 1.42 -54.02 2.04
N GLN A 1108 2.75 -54.08 1.92
CA GLN A 1108 3.67 -54.49 2.98
C GLN A 1108 4.54 -53.30 3.41
N ILE A 1109 4.45 -52.91 4.67
CA ILE A 1109 5.22 -51.81 5.24
C ILE A 1109 6.38 -52.36 6.06
N LYS A 1110 7.61 -51.96 5.69
CA LYS A 1110 8.86 -52.29 6.39
C LYS A 1110 9.43 -51.03 7.00
N ASN A 1111 9.19 -50.85 8.29
CA ASN A 1111 9.70 -49.71 9.06
C ASN A 1111 11.08 -50.03 9.64
N THR A 1112 12.04 -49.16 9.36
CA THR A 1112 13.35 -49.14 10.04
C THR A 1112 13.44 -47.84 10.83
N ARG A 1113 13.36 -47.95 12.16
CA ARG A 1113 13.65 -46.83 13.07
C ARG A 1113 15.13 -46.56 13.16
#